data_AF-A0A2D7DF32-F1
#
_entry.id   AF-A0A2D7DF32-F1
#
_cell.length_a   1.000
_cell.length_b   1.000
_cell.length_c   1.000
_cell.angle_alpha   90.00
_cell.angle_beta   90.00
_cell.angle_gamma   90.00
#
_symmetry.space_group_name_H-M   'P 1'
#
loop_
_entity.id
_entity.type
_entity.pdbx_description
1 polymer ?
#
loop_
_entity_poly.entity_id
_entity_poly.type
_entity_poly.pdbx_seq_one_letter_code
_entity_poly.pdbx_strand_id
1 'polypeptide(L)'
;MFYKASAFNQDISNWNMSNNRQMNSMFNGASAFNQDIGNWDVSNVTDMSYLLDAAVAFDQDIGGWNVISAKNMTGAFRGTQSFNQDLSSWDVSNVTKMVGMFRDAESFNQDLGTWDVTQVTDMNEMLSGTAMSTENYDATLNGWADQDVQSGVTFVADPAIFCSSQFTRQHLIDEHGWTITDGGREAFATCPYVFVDSTFQAGVDEWIADSTSAALDYGSITGWDVSQVTDMADLFHAQSEFNDDISDWDVSNVTDMHWMFRGAELFNQNISDWDVGFVTNMNNMFYDAHLFNQDIREWNVSNVNNMKFMFAYTDAFNQEIGSWDMSSVTNAGWMFYKASAFNQDISNWNMSNNRQMNSMFDGASAFNQDIGNWDVSNVTDMAFVLEDAVAFNQDIGGWNVISATNFFGAFRGTQSFNQDLSSWDVSNATRMTCMFKNAAAFNQDLSSWDVSNVNSTSKMFERAESFNQDLGGWDISGVKYMDNMLDSTAMSTANYDATLNGWAEQDVQSGVTLGADPAIFCSSQFTRQHLIDEHGWAINDGGREAFATCPYVFVDSTIHVGVDEWISDSTAAALDYGSIAGWDVSEVTDMDSLFTDEPTFNDTISNWDVSGVTTMEHMFDGATSLNQDLSSWDISAVTSMDAMFDGTDLSTENYDLLFIVWSTLDAASEVQLGAGGLTYCAGEGDRQELIDNAGWVIADAGRESLVDCPYFVFTDATIQGGVDDWDSDVTQATLDYGHISTWDVSQVTHMDTLFQGLSTFNDDISDWDISGVTTMENMLDGTAMSYANYDSLLVSWSQLSVQPNVTLGASGVSYCTAMDERNSLMNDHGWIFEGDLLCVSVSDFTIVQEINGEEFHMTELLQRAVDYYNEVINDSPPATLLDFVHGEVVGDQVHMTVSLQAIIDAIQAGGLD
;
A
#
# COMPACT_ATOMS: atom_id res chain seq x y z
N MET A 1 86.43 -10.89 -68.01
CA MET A 1 87.79 -11.46 -68.25
C MET A 1 87.68 -12.96 -68.54
N PHE A 2 86.96 -13.69 -67.71
CA PHE A 2 86.65 -15.11 -67.81
C PHE A 2 85.21 -15.35 -68.32
N TYR A 3 84.75 -14.48 -69.23
CA TYR A 3 83.39 -14.54 -69.78
C TYR A 3 83.14 -15.88 -70.48
N LYS A 4 82.13 -16.62 -70.02
CA LYS A 4 81.72 -17.97 -70.44
C LYS A 4 82.80 -19.04 -70.29
N ALA A 5 83.79 -18.82 -69.43
CA ALA A 5 84.81 -19.81 -69.11
C ALA A 5 84.29 -20.84 -68.10
N SER A 6 83.31 -21.67 -68.50
CA SER A 6 82.54 -22.54 -67.60
C SER A 6 83.38 -23.50 -66.74
N ALA A 7 84.56 -23.91 -67.22
CA ALA A 7 85.50 -24.78 -66.51
C ALA A 7 86.59 -24.02 -65.72
N PHE A 8 86.60 -22.69 -65.76
CA PHE A 8 87.63 -21.88 -65.09
C PHE A 8 87.43 -21.93 -63.58
N ASN A 9 88.48 -22.35 -62.86
CA ASN A 9 88.53 -22.39 -61.40
C ASN A 9 90.00 -22.38 -60.92
N GLN A 10 90.82 -21.50 -61.50
CA GLN A 10 92.24 -21.39 -61.15
C GLN A 10 92.45 -20.29 -60.12
N ASP A 11 93.39 -20.50 -59.20
CA ASP A 11 93.73 -19.54 -58.15
C ASP A 11 94.22 -18.21 -58.74
N ILE A 12 93.56 -17.13 -58.32
CA ILE A 12 93.83 -15.74 -58.69
C ILE A 12 93.89 -14.81 -57.47
N SER A 13 94.00 -15.38 -56.27
CA SER A 13 94.05 -14.64 -55.00
C SER A 13 95.17 -13.59 -54.98
N ASN A 14 96.30 -13.87 -55.63
CA ASN A 14 97.50 -13.01 -55.67
C ASN A 14 97.41 -11.81 -56.63
N TRP A 15 96.26 -11.57 -57.27
CA TRP A 15 96.11 -10.48 -58.23
C TRP A 15 95.94 -9.13 -57.54
N ASN A 16 96.61 -8.10 -58.05
CA ASN A 16 96.46 -6.72 -57.56
C ASN A 16 95.31 -6.02 -58.29
N MET A 17 94.20 -5.78 -57.58
CA MET A 17 92.97 -5.18 -58.11
C MET A 17 92.81 -3.68 -57.80
N SER A 18 93.74 -3.05 -57.07
CA SER A 18 93.55 -1.71 -56.51
C SER A 18 93.35 -0.58 -57.52
N ASN A 19 93.79 -0.74 -58.77
CA ASN A 19 93.60 0.24 -59.84
C ASN A 19 92.37 -0.04 -60.72
N ASN A 20 91.63 -1.12 -60.47
CA ASN A 20 90.49 -1.51 -61.27
C ASN A 20 89.29 -0.58 -60.97
N ARG A 21 88.62 -0.10 -62.04
CA ARG A 21 87.40 0.71 -61.94
C ARG A 21 86.16 0.02 -62.52
N GLN A 22 86.35 -1.08 -63.24
CA GLN A 22 85.35 -1.78 -64.05
C GLN A 22 85.61 -3.28 -63.95
N MET A 23 84.76 -3.98 -63.22
CA MET A 23 84.80 -5.44 -63.08
C MET A 23 83.60 -6.11 -63.74
N ASN A 24 82.85 -5.38 -64.57
CA ASN A 24 81.65 -5.87 -65.20
C ASN A 24 81.90 -7.15 -66.02
N SER A 25 81.02 -8.14 -65.86
CA SER A 25 81.09 -9.44 -66.55
C SER A 25 82.42 -10.19 -66.38
N MET A 26 83.16 -9.96 -65.28
CA MET A 26 84.50 -10.55 -65.13
C MET A 26 84.45 -12.09 -65.13
N PHE A 27 83.49 -12.68 -64.43
CA PHE A 27 83.27 -14.13 -64.27
C PHE A 27 81.91 -14.59 -64.81
N ASN A 28 81.23 -13.77 -65.62
CA ASN A 28 79.93 -14.14 -66.17
C ASN A 28 80.01 -15.46 -66.95
N GLY A 29 79.24 -16.48 -66.55
CA GLY A 29 79.22 -17.82 -67.12
C GLY A 29 80.39 -18.73 -66.72
N ALA A 30 81.21 -18.33 -65.74
CA ALA A 30 82.27 -19.16 -65.16
C ALA A 30 81.69 -20.11 -64.10
N SER A 31 80.83 -21.03 -64.52
CA SER A 31 80.01 -21.87 -63.62
C SER A 31 80.80 -22.68 -62.57
N ALA A 32 82.04 -23.08 -62.85
CA ALA A 32 82.88 -23.84 -61.93
C ALA A 32 83.75 -22.96 -60.99
N PHE A 33 83.70 -21.63 -61.13
CA PHE A 33 84.58 -20.73 -60.39
C PHE A 33 84.17 -20.64 -58.92
N ASN A 34 85.11 -20.95 -58.02
CA ASN A 34 84.94 -20.86 -56.57
C ASN A 34 86.30 -20.67 -55.88
N GLN A 35 87.11 -19.72 -56.35
CA GLN A 35 88.42 -19.41 -55.74
C GLN A 35 88.33 -18.16 -54.88
N ASP A 36 89.13 -18.12 -53.81
CA ASP A 36 89.19 -17.00 -52.87
C ASP A 36 89.61 -15.70 -53.57
N ILE A 37 88.72 -14.70 -53.47
CA ILE A 37 88.91 -13.33 -53.94
C ILE A 37 88.63 -12.31 -52.84
N GLY A 38 88.43 -12.74 -51.59
CA GLY A 38 88.12 -11.86 -50.45
C GLY A 38 89.21 -10.84 -50.16
N ASN A 39 90.47 -11.18 -50.48
CA ASN A 39 91.64 -10.32 -50.26
C ASN A 39 91.82 -9.21 -51.32
N TRP A 40 90.94 -9.11 -52.32
CA TRP A 40 91.06 -8.10 -53.37
C TRP A 40 90.67 -6.70 -52.88
N ASP A 41 91.50 -5.71 -53.20
CA ASP A 41 91.13 -4.30 -53.04
C ASP A 41 90.21 -3.85 -54.19
N VAL A 42 88.92 -3.73 -53.89
CA VAL A 42 87.87 -3.29 -54.83
C VAL A 42 87.41 -1.84 -54.57
N SER A 43 88.11 -1.08 -53.71
CA SER A 43 87.69 0.25 -53.26
C SER A 43 87.53 1.32 -54.36
N ASN A 44 88.13 1.10 -55.54
CA ASN A 44 88.04 2.00 -56.70
C ASN A 44 87.04 1.53 -57.77
N VAL A 45 86.39 0.38 -57.59
CA VAL A 45 85.52 -0.25 -58.59
C VAL A 45 84.17 0.47 -58.59
N THR A 46 83.77 1.01 -59.74
CA THR A 46 82.49 1.74 -59.88
C THR A 46 81.41 0.92 -60.58
N ASP A 47 81.79 -0.09 -61.37
CA ASP A 47 80.86 -0.97 -62.10
C ASP A 47 81.20 -2.45 -61.84
N MET A 48 80.29 -3.15 -61.17
CA MET A 48 80.32 -4.58 -60.85
C MET A 48 79.21 -5.34 -61.59
N SER A 49 78.62 -4.76 -62.64
CA SER A 49 77.48 -5.38 -63.31
C SER A 49 77.83 -6.74 -63.92
N TYR A 50 77.02 -7.76 -63.63
CA TYR A 50 77.21 -9.14 -64.06
C TYR A 50 78.55 -9.76 -63.63
N LEU A 51 79.17 -9.26 -62.56
CA LEU A 51 80.50 -9.69 -62.09
C LEU A 51 80.63 -11.21 -62.00
N LEU A 52 79.71 -11.87 -61.31
CA LEU A 52 79.61 -13.31 -61.06
C LEU A 52 78.34 -13.94 -61.66
N ASP A 53 77.72 -13.31 -62.66
CA ASP A 53 76.49 -13.84 -63.30
C ASP A 53 76.70 -15.28 -63.80
N ALA A 54 75.88 -16.24 -63.37
CA ALA A 54 75.99 -17.68 -63.62
C ALA A 54 77.33 -18.32 -63.17
N ALA A 55 78.01 -17.76 -62.17
CA ALA A 55 79.09 -18.42 -61.44
C ALA A 55 78.50 -19.37 -60.36
N VAL A 56 77.83 -20.42 -60.83
CA VAL A 56 77.00 -21.36 -60.04
C VAL A 56 77.67 -21.86 -58.76
N ALA A 57 78.96 -22.21 -58.83
CA ALA A 57 79.70 -22.79 -57.72
C ALA A 57 80.31 -21.79 -56.73
N PHE A 58 80.20 -20.48 -56.98
CA PHE A 58 80.89 -19.46 -56.19
C PHE A 58 80.22 -19.28 -54.82
N ASP A 59 81.01 -19.42 -53.75
CA ASP A 59 80.57 -19.22 -52.37
C ASP A 59 81.77 -18.85 -51.46
N GLN A 60 82.63 -17.95 -51.93
CA GLN A 60 83.78 -17.48 -51.13
C GLN A 60 83.44 -16.19 -50.39
N ASP A 61 83.98 -16.06 -49.18
CA ASP A 61 83.81 -14.88 -48.33
C ASP A 61 84.37 -13.61 -49.02
N ILE A 62 83.47 -12.65 -49.19
CA ILE A 62 83.73 -11.32 -49.76
C ILE A 62 83.15 -10.20 -48.87
N GLY A 63 82.73 -10.52 -47.64
CA GLY A 63 82.14 -9.53 -46.71
C GLY A 63 83.11 -8.40 -46.39
N GLY A 64 84.42 -8.69 -46.39
CA GLY A 64 85.48 -7.71 -46.15
C GLY A 64 85.78 -6.73 -47.30
N TRP A 65 85.09 -6.83 -48.44
CA TRP A 65 85.28 -5.89 -49.55
C TRP A 65 84.80 -4.48 -49.22
N ASN A 66 85.63 -3.47 -49.53
CA ASN A 66 85.21 -2.08 -49.52
C ASN A 66 84.55 -1.71 -50.86
N VAL A 67 83.22 -1.70 -50.90
CA VAL A 67 82.44 -1.44 -52.12
C VAL A 67 81.96 0.01 -52.25
N ILE A 68 82.46 0.95 -51.45
CA ILE A 68 81.98 2.34 -51.36
C ILE A 68 81.90 3.08 -52.70
N SER A 69 82.79 2.76 -53.65
CA SER A 69 82.82 3.44 -54.96
C SER A 69 81.84 2.86 -55.98
N ALA A 70 81.21 1.72 -55.68
CA ALA A 70 80.33 1.02 -56.60
C ALA A 70 79.05 1.84 -56.85
N LYS A 71 78.65 1.93 -58.13
CA LYS A 71 77.42 2.60 -58.55
C LYS A 71 76.43 1.65 -59.24
N ASN A 72 76.98 0.65 -59.95
CA ASN A 72 76.20 -0.30 -60.72
C ASN A 72 76.54 -1.74 -60.28
N MET A 73 75.57 -2.41 -59.66
CA MET A 73 75.66 -3.81 -59.23
C MET A 73 74.62 -4.69 -59.95
N THR A 74 74.11 -4.23 -61.10
CA THR A 74 73.14 -4.97 -61.92
C THR A 74 73.61 -6.41 -62.17
N GLY A 75 72.86 -7.41 -61.71
CA GLY A 75 73.16 -8.82 -61.95
C GLY A 75 74.49 -9.31 -61.36
N ALA A 76 75.09 -8.61 -60.40
CA ALA A 76 76.43 -8.91 -59.90
C ALA A 76 76.59 -10.36 -59.43
N PHE A 77 75.55 -10.96 -58.85
CA PHE A 77 75.49 -12.32 -58.31
C PHE A 77 74.36 -13.16 -58.94
N ARG A 78 73.83 -12.75 -60.09
CA ARG A 78 72.72 -13.47 -60.73
C ARG A 78 73.11 -14.93 -61.01
N GLY A 79 72.29 -15.91 -60.67
CA GLY A 79 72.56 -17.33 -60.92
C GLY A 79 73.75 -17.92 -60.16
N THR A 80 74.21 -17.27 -59.09
CA THR A 80 75.22 -17.81 -58.16
C THR A 80 74.57 -18.76 -57.17
N GLN A 81 74.14 -19.93 -57.65
CA GLN A 81 73.27 -20.84 -56.88
C GLN A 81 73.83 -21.25 -55.51
N SER A 82 75.16 -21.32 -55.35
CA SER A 82 75.80 -21.72 -54.08
C SER A 82 76.06 -20.55 -53.11
N PHE A 83 75.91 -19.30 -53.55
CA PHE A 83 76.39 -18.14 -52.81
C PHE A 83 75.47 -17.79 -51.64
N ASN A 84 76.02 -17.75 -50.42
CA ASN A 84 75.30 -17.30 -49.22
C ASN A 84 76.21 -16.68 -48.15
N GLN A 85 77.17 -15.86 -48.57
CA GLN A 85 78.10 -15.21 -47.64
C GLN A 85 77.53 -13.92 -47.07
N ASP A 86 77.93 -13.56 -45.84
CA ASP A 86 77.51 -12.34 -45.15
C ASP A 86 78.06 -11.08 -45.85
N LEU A 87 77.15 -10.15 -46.15
CA LEU A 87 77.45 -8.87 -46.83
C LEU A 87 77.02 -7.66 -46.00
N SER A 88 76.71 -7.84 -44.71
CA SER A 88 76.20 -6.79 -43.83
C SER A 88 77.17 -5.60 -43.64
N SER A 89 78.49 -5.83 -43.82
CA SER A 89 79.54 -4.80 -43.70
C SER A 89 79.75 -3.97 -44.97
N TRP A 90 79.04 -4.24 -46.05
CA TRP A 90 79.17 -3.49 -47.29
C TRP A 90 78.52 -2.11 -47.19
N ASP A 91 79.29 -1.06 -47.50
CA ASP A 91 78.75 0.28 -47.67
C ASP A 91 78.28 0.47 -49.12
N VAL A 92 76.97 0.31 -49.33
CA VAL A 92 76.30 0.42 -50.63
C VAL A 92 75.66 1.79 -50.88
N SER A 93 75.92 2.79 -50.03
CA SER A 93 75.29 4.12 -50.08
C SER A 93 75.45 4.88 -51.41
N ASN A 94 76.45 4.53 -52.22
CA ASN A 94 76.67 5.12 -53.55
C ASN A 94 76.09 4.31 -54.72
N VAL A 95 75.50 3.14 -54.46
CA VAL A 95 74.91 2.27 -55.48
C VAL A 95 73.58 2.84 -55.93
N THR A 96 73.39 2.97 -57.24
CA THR A 96 72.12 3.47 -57.83
C THR A 96 71.33 2.38 -58.57
N LYS A 97 71.98 1.27 -58.95
CA LYS A 97 71.37 0.17 -59.71
C LYS A 97 71.71 -1.19 -59.11
N MET A 98 70.68 -1.91 -58.65
CA MET A 98 70.79 -3.28 -58.11
C MET A 98 69.89 -4.29 -58.84
N VAL A 99 69.44 -3.95 -60.06
CA VAL A 99 68.56 -4.79 -60.88
C VAL A 99 69.10 -6.23 -60.98
N GLY A 100 68.31 -7.20 -60.55
CA GLY A 100 68.63 -8.62 -60.63
C GLY A 100 69.90 -9.04 -59.90
N MET A 101 70.39 -8.25 -58.92
CA MET A 101 71.70 -8.46 -58.28
C MET A 101 71.89 -9.91 -57.79
N PHE A 102 70.89 -10.50 -57.11
CA PHE A 102 70.90 -11.88 -56.60
C PHE A 102 69.85 -12.77 -57.28
N ARG A 103 69.32 -12.37 -58.44
CA ARG A 103 68.31 -13.17 -59.14
C ARG A 103 68.82 -14.60 -59.37
N ASP A 104 68.03 -15.62 -59.05
CA ASP A 104 68.37 -17.04 -59.15
C ASP A 104 69.62 -17.46 -58.31
N ALA A 105 69.99 -16.70 -57.28
CA ALA A 105 70.97 -17.13 -56.27
C ALA A 105 70.28 -18.03 -55.23
N GLU A 106 70.07 -19.29 -55.62
CA GLU A 106 69.20 -20.26 -54.92
C GLU A 106 69.55 -20.51 -53.43
N SER A 107 70.79 -20.28 -52.99
CA SER A 107 71.18 -20.43 -51.58
C SER A 107 71.18 -19.13 -50.78
N PHE A 108 70.97 -17.98 -51.43
CA PHE A 108 71.12 -16.67 -50.80
C PHE A 108 69.99 -16.40 -49.79
N ASN A 109 70.38 -16.18 -48.53
CA ASN A 109 69.50 -15.92 -47.40
C ASN A 109 70.25 -15.08 -46.35
N GLN A 110 70.41 -13.78 -46.59
CA GLN A 110 71.13 -12.86 -45.70
C GLN A 110 70.27 -11.64 -45.39
N ASP A 111 70.45 -11.07 -44.19
CA ASP A 111 69.84 -9.80 -43.80
C ASP A 111 70.52 -8.62 -44.53
N LEU A 112 69.72 -7.83 -45.24
CA LEU A 112 70.16 -6.64 -45.97
C LEU A 112 69.61 -5.34 -45.37
N GLY A 113 68.97 -5.40 -44.19
CA GLY A 113 68.32 -4.25 -43.56
C GLY A 113 69.29 -3.13 -43.17
N THR A 114 70.58 -3.45 -42.98
CA THR A 114 71.63 -2.47 -42.67
C THR A 114 72.13 -1.69 -43.88
N TRP A 115 71.75 -2.09 -45.09
CA TRP A 115 72.19 -1.42 -46.31
C TRP A 115 71.49 -0.06 -46.49
N ASP A 116 72.29 0.98 -46.70
CA ASP A 116 71.78 2.29 -47.13
C ASP A 116 71.38 2.24 -48.61
N VAL A 117 70.07 2.23 -48.85
CA VAL A 117 69.48 2.13 -50.18
C VAL A 117 68.89 3.46 -50.67
N THR A 118 69.18 4.56 -49.98
CA THR A 118 68.59 5.89 -50.26
C THR A 118 68.90 6.42 -51.67
N GLN A 119 69.96 5.93 -52.32
CA GLN A 119 70.36 6.31 -53.67
C GLN A 119 69.89 5.35 -54.77
N VAL A 120 69.28 4.22 -54.40
CA VAL A 120 68.91 3.19 -55.37
C VAL A 120 67.63 3.60 -56.10
N THR A 121 67.68 3.61 -57.43
CA THR A 121 66.54 4.00 -58.27
C THR A 121 65.82 2.81 -58.91
N ASP A 122 66.44 1.62 -58.91
CA ASP A 122 65.89 0.42 -59.53
C ASP A 122 66.49 -0.85 -58.91
N MET A 123 65.61 -1.68 -58.32
CA MET A 123 65.91 -2.98 -57.71
C MET A 123 65.07 -4.11 -58.33
N ASN A 124 64.60 -3.93 -59.56
CA ASN A 124 63.74 -4.93 -60.19
C ASN A 124 64.43 -6.31 -60.21
N GLU A 125 63.71 -7.36 -59.81
CA GLU A 125 64.20 -8.75 -59.69
C GLU A 125 65.39 -8.97 -58.76
N MET A 126 65.75 -8.01 -57.89
CA MET A 126 66.97 -8.10 -57.07
C MET A 126 67.10 -9.43 -56.28
N LEU A 127 66.01 -9.91 -55.67
CA LEU A 127 65.99 -11.12 -54.84
C LEU A 127 65.13 -12.26 -55.43
N SER A 128 64.72 -12.15 -56.69
CA SER A 128 63.84 -13.16 -57.32
C SER A 128 64.55 -14.52 -57.41
N GLY A 129 63.91 -15.59 -56.92
CA GLY A 129 64.45 -16.95 -56.94
C GLY A 129 65.54 -17.22 -55.89
N THR A 130 65.64 -16.39 -54.85
CA THR A 130 66.54 -16.62 -53.70
C THR A 130 65.88 -17.50 -52.63
N ALA A 131 66.67 -17.98 -51.65
CA ALA A 131 66.18 -18.73 -50.49
C ALA A 131 65.98 -17.83 -49.26
N MET A 132 65.64 -16.55 -49.47
CA MET A 132 65.37 -15.59 -48.40
C MET A 132 64.32 -16.16 -47.43
N SER A 133 64.73 -16.32 -46.18
CA SER A 133 63.84 -16.68 -45.07
C SER A 133 62.98 -15.49 -44.67
N THR A 134 61.81 -15.77 -44.06
CA THR A 134 60.91 -14.73 -43.52
C THR A 134 61.65 -13.76 -42.59
N GLU A 135 62.50 -14.27 -41.69
CA GLU A 135 63.27 -13.46 -40.74
C GLU A 135 64.18 -12.44 -41.44
N ASN A 136 65.01 -12.90 -42.37
CA ASN A 136 65.93 -12.01 -43.09
C ASN A 136 65.19 -11.06 -44.04
N TYR A 137 64.06 -11.48 -44.61
CA TYR A 137 63.26 -10.64 -45.48
C TYR A 137 62.56 -9.53 -44.70
N ASP A 138 61.97 -9.85 -43.55
CA ASP A 138 61.37 -8.88 -42.63
C ASP A 138 62.42 -7.87 -42.14
N ALA A 139 63.60 -8.32 -41.72
CA ALA A 139 64.70 -7.45 -41.30
C ALA A 139 65.14 -6.50 -42.42
N THR A 140 65.20 -7.00 -43.66
CA THR A 140 65.50 -6.20 -44.85
C THR A 140 64.45 -5.11 -45.07
N LEU A 141 63.16 -5.47 -45.06
CA LEU A 141 62.08 -4.51 -45.28
C LEU A 141 61.98 -3.47 -44.16
N ASN A 142 62.12 -3.90 -42.90
CA ASN A 142 62.11 -3.00 -41.74
C ASN A 142 63.27 -1.99 -41.82
N GLY A 143 64.49 -2.45 -42.08
CA GLY A 143 65.67 -1.59 -42.16
C GLY A 143 65.60 -0.58 -43.32
N TRP A 144 64.91 -0.91 -44.40
CA TRP A 144 64.72 0.01 -45.54
C TRP A 144 63.55 0.98 -45.35
N ALA A 145 62.48 0.57 -44.68
CA ALA A 145 61.33 1.44 -44.41
C ALA A 145 61.68 2.63 -43.50
N ASP A 146 62.71 2.48 -42.65
CA ASP A 146 63.21 3.56 -41.78
C ASP A 146 64.06 4.62 -42.53
N GLN A 147 64.34 4.43 -43.82
CA GLN A 147 65.20 5.31 -44.62
C GLN A 147 64.39 6.25 -45.51
N ASP A 148 64.95 7.42 -45.85
CA ASP A 148 64.38 8.35 -46.84
C ASP A 148 64.65 7.84 -48.27
N VAL A 149 63.97 6.76 -48.63
CA VAL A 149 64.16 6.02 -49.88
C VAL A 149 63.53 6.74 -51.09
N GLN A 150 64.08 6.47 -52.28
CA GLN A 150 63.54 7.00 -53.54
C GLN A 150 62.11 6.51 -53.78
N SER A 151 61.25 7.37 -54.33
CA SER A 151 59.88 7.00 -54.70
C SER A 151 59.80 6.19 -56.00
N GLY A 152 58.80 5.32 -56.12
CA GLY A 152 58.51 4.60 -57.38
C GLY A 152 59.47 3.48 -57.73
N VAL A 153 60.25 2.97 -56.76
CA VAL A 153 61.18 1.85 -56.97
C VAL A 153 60.40 0.55 -57.17
N THR A 154 60.81 -0.26 -58.16
CA THR A 154 60.32 -1.63 -58.34
C THR A 154 61.26 -2.61 -57.64
N PHE A 155 60.71 -3.46 -56.77
CA PHE A 155 61.45 -4.46 -56.00
C PHE A 155 60.74 -5.81 -56.12
N VAL A 156 61.47 -6.84 -56.57
CA VAL A 156 60.90 -8.19 -56.74
C VAL A 156 61.75 -9.20 -55.98
N ALA A 157 61.11 -9.91 -55.06
CA ALA A 157 61.71 -10.87 -54.14
C ALA A 157 61.01 -12.25 -54.14
N ASP A 158 60.06 -12.50 -55.04
CA ASP A 158 59.38 -13.80 -55.19
C ASP A 158 60.38 -14.98 -55.26
N PRO A 159 60.25 -16.04 -54.43
CA PRO A 159 59.11 -16.41 -53.58
C PRO A 159 59.22 -16.04 -52.10
N ALA A 160 60.08 -15.09 -51.71
CA ALA A 160 60.23 -14.67 -50.31
C ALA A 160 58.89 -14.21 -49.71
N ILE A 161 58.58 -14.62 -48.48
CA ILE A 161 57.35 -14.24 -47.76
C ILE A 161 57.71 -13.35 -46.57
N PHE A 162 56.78 -12.50 -46.13
CA PHE A 162 56.97 -11.59 -44.99
C PHE A 162 56.00 -11.93 -43.85
N CYS A 163 56.35 -11.53 -42.62
CA CYS A 163 55.55 -11.75 -41.42
C CYS A 163 55.39 -10.44 -40.64
N SER A 164 56.38 -10.08 -39.82
CA SER A 164 56.36 -8.94 -38.91
C SER A 164 56.51 -7.59 -39.61
N SER A 165 57.05 -7.57 -40.84
CA SER A 165 57.25 -6.35 -41.62
C SER A 165 56.04 -5.95 -42.47
N GLN A 166 54.84 -6.46 -42.18
CA GLN A 166 53.63 -6.16 -42.97
C GLN A 166 53.37 -4.66 -43.11
N PHE A 167 53.38 -3.92 -42.00
CA PHE A 167 53.09 -2.48 -41.99
C PHE A 167 54.22 -1.65 -42.59
N THR A 168 55.49 -2.02 -42.38
CA THR A 168 56.65 -1.34 -42.97
C THR A 168 56.74 -1.58 -44.48
N ARG A 169 56.44 -2.81 -44.92
CA ARG A 169 56.26 -3.14 -46.34
C ARG A 169 55.15 -2.31 -46.97
N GLN A 170 54.00 -2.22 -46.29
CA GLN A 170 52.86 -1.45 -46.77
C GLN A 170 53.19 0.05 -46.80
N HIS A 171 53.93 0.57 -45.82
CA HIS A 171 54.44 1.94 -45.79
C HIS A 171 55.34 2.28 -46.99
N LEU A 172 56.26 1.37 -47.38
CA LEU A 172 57.06 1.53 -48.61
C LEU A 172 56.18 1.66 -49.87
N ILE A 173 55.06 0.91 -49.92
CA ILE A 173 54.12 0.96 -51.04
C ILE A 173 53.32 2.26 -51.01
N ASP A 174 52.73 2.61 -49.87
CA ASP A 174 51.76 3.70 -49.77
C ASP A 174 52.41 5.08 -49.76
N GLU A 175 53.48 5.25 -48.96
CA GLU A 175 54.13 6.55 -48.77
C GLU A 175 55.23 6.81 -49.81
N HIS A 176 55.94 5.76 -50.24
CA HIS A 176 57.02 5.89 -51.24
C HIS A 176 56.60 5.42 -52.64
N GLY A 177 55.39 4.90 -52.84
CA GLY A 177 54.91 4.46 -54.14
C GLY A 177 55.69 3.27 -54.72
N TRP A 178 56.31 2.46 -53.88
CA TRP A 178 57.06 1.28 -54.33
C TRP A 178 56.13 0.25 -54.98
N THR A 179 56.66 -0.50 -55.94
CA THR A 179 56.00 -1.70 -56.49
C THR A 179 56.76 -2.92 -55.99
N ILE A 180 56.21 -3.61 -54.98
CA ILE A 180 56.80 -4.81 -54.38
C ILE A 180 56.09 -6.07 -54.91
N THR A 181 56.85 -7.05 -55.39
CA THR A 181 56.34 -8.38 -55.75
C THR A 181 57.12 -9.46 -55.02
N ASP A 182 56.45 -10.17 -54.14
CA ASP A 182 56.98 -11.22 -53.26
C ASP A 182 55.97 -12.37 -53.16
N GLY A 183 56.27 -13.37 -52.34
CA GLY A 183 55.41 -14.53 -52.08
C GLY A 183 54.18 -14.24 -51.21
N GLY A 184 53.99 -12.99 -50.78
CA GLY A 184 52.91 -12.57 -49.88
C GLY A 184 53.23 -12.76 -48.39
N ARG A 185 52.21 -12.55 -47.56
CA ARG A 185 52.30 -12.70 -46.10
C ARG A 185 52.33 -14.18 -45.72
N GLU A 186 53.15 -14.52 -44.75
CA GLU A 186 53.07 -15.79 -44.04
C GLU A 186 51.67 -15.95 -43.39
N ALA A 187 51.16 -17.19 -43.30
CA ALA A 187 49.82 -17.45 -42.79
C ALA A 187 49.70 -17.03 -41.31
N PHE A 188 48.57 -16.45 -40.91
CA PHE A 188 48.31 -16.03 -39.52
C PHE A 188 48.49 -17.16 -38.50
N ALA A 189 48.24 -18.41 -38.88
CA ALA A 189 48.43 -19.58 -38.01
C ALA A 189 49.90 -19.84 -37.63
N THR A 190 50.87 -19.36 -38.40
CA THR A 190 52.31 -19.47 -38.09
C THR A 190 52.96 -18.12 -37.77
N CYS A 191 52.33 -17.02 -38.18
CA CYS A 191 52.73 -15.65 -37.88
C CYS A 191 51.50 -14.80 -37.49
N PRO A 192 51.03 -14.87 -36.23
CA PRO A 192 49.96 -14.01 -35.74
C PRO A 192 50.47 -12.57 -35.57
N TYR A 193 49.57 -11.59 -35.72
CA TYR A 193 49.88 -10.22 -35.30
C TYR A 193 49.75 -10.13 -33.78
N VAL A 194 50.80 -9.65 -33.11
CA VAL A 194 50.84 -9.50 -31.65
C VAL A 194 50.38 -8.09 -31.30
N PHE A 195 49.22 -8.00 -30.64
CA PHE A 195 48.69 -6.75 -30.13
C PHE A 195 49.39 -6.35 -28.83
N VAL A 196 49.58 -5.04 -28.68
CA VAL A 196 50.00 -4.37 -27.45
C VAL A 196 49.01 -3.24 -27.17
N ASP A 197 49.01 -2.69 -25.96
CA ASP A 197 48.06 -1.63 -25.55
C ASP A 197 47.94 -0.48 -26.56
N SER A 198 49.06 -0.07 -27.18
CA SER A 198 49.06 1.05 -28.14
C SER A 198 48.45 0.74 -29.51
N THR A 199 48.28 -0.53 -29.87
CA THR A 199 47.77 -0.95 -31.19
C THR A 199 46.41 -1.64 -31.10
N PHE A 200 46.01 -2.14 -29.93
CA PHE A 200 44.85 -3.00 -29.79
C PHE A 200 43.52 -2.32 -30.11
N GLN A 201 43.29 -1.12 -29.56
CA GLN A 201 42.07 -0.36 -29.85
C GLN A 201 41.92 -0.07 -31.34
N ALA A 202 43.01 0.29 -32.04
CA ALA A 202 42.96 0.57 -33.47
C ALA A 202 42.58 -0.68 -34.29
N GLY A 203 43.07 -1.86 -33.89
CA GLY A 203 42.67 -3.12 -34.51
C GLY A 203 41.18 -3.44 -34.29
N VAL A 204 40.68 -3.23 -33.07
CA VAL A 204 39.24 -3.39 -32.77
C VAL A 204 38.39 -2.40 -33.53
N ASP A 205 38.77 -1.12 -33.58
CA ASP A 205 38.05 -0.08 -34.32
C ASP A 205 37.95 -0.44 -35.81
N GLU A 206 39.02 -0.97 -36.39
CA GLU A 206 39.00 -1.46 -37.77
C GLU A 206 38.10 -2.69 -37.94
N TRP A 207 38.14 -3.65 -37.02
CA TRP A 207 37.28 -4.84 -37.07
C TRP A 207 35.79 -4.49 -37.02
N ILE A 208 35.43 -3.56 -36.13
CA ILE A 208 34.06 -3.06 -36.00
C ILE A 208 33.63 -2.29 -37.26
N ALA A 209 34.53 -1.51 -37.86
CA ALA A 209 34.22 -0.74 -39.07
C ALA A 209 34.11 -1.63 -40.33
N ASP A 210 35.03 -2.58 -40.50
CA ASP A 210 35.09 -3.54 -41.60
C ASP A 210 35.92 -4.77 -41.22
N SER A 211 35.25 -5.81 -40.73
CA SER A 211 35.90 -7.07 -40.35
C SER A 211 36.59 -7.79 -41.49
N THR A 212 36.25 -7.51 -42.76
CA THR A 212 36.95 -8.07 -43.92
C THR A 212 38.29 -7.38 -44.14
N SER A 213 38.35 -6.06 -43.95
CA SER A 213 39.61 -5.29 -43.96
C SER A 213 40.52 -5.73 -42.80
N ALA A 214 39.99 -5.70 -41.58
CA ALA A 214 40.76 -6.08 -40.40
C ALA A 214 41.26 -7.54 -40.46
N ALA A 215 40.51 -8.45 -41.07
CA ALA A 215 40.96 -9.83 -41.27
C ALA A 215 42.14 -9.97 -42.25
N LEU A 216 42.33 -9.04 -43.19
CA LEU A 216 43.52 -9.01 -44.05
C LEU A 216 44.74 -8.49 -43.29
N ASP A 217 44.54 -7.58 -42.35
CA ASP A 217 45.63 -6.95 -41.61
C ASP A 217 46.06 -7.77 -40.38
N TYR A 218 45.10 -8.23 -39.58
CA TYR A 218 45.34 -8.86 -38.28
C TYR A 218 44.89 -10.34 -38.21
N GLY A 219 44.17 -10.82 -39.22
CA GLY A 219 43.56 -12.15 -39.22
C GLY A 219 42.20 -12.17 -38.53
N SER A 220 41.60 -13.35 -38.41
CA SER A 220 40.30 -13.52 -37.73
C SER A 220 40.41 -13.10 -36.26
N ILE A 221 39.44 -12.34 -35.74
CA ILE A 221 39.45 -11.83 -34.36
C ILE A 221 39.66 -12.91 -33.30
N THR A 222 39.09 -14.10 -33.50
CA THR A 222 39.25 -15.26 -32.61
C THR A 222 40.71 -15.70 -32.45
N GLY A 223 41.56 -15.49 -33.47
CA GLY A 223 42.97 -15.90 -33.47
C GLY A 223 43.96 -14.77 -33.21
N TRP A 224 43.50 -13.60 -32.75
CA TRP A 224 44.38 -12.49 -32.42
C TRP A 224 45.25 -12.82 -31.20
N ASP A 225 46.55 -12.53 -31.29
CA ASP A 225 47.47 -12.67 -30.17
C ASP A 225 47.42 -11.40 -29.32
N VAL A 226 46.66 -11.45 -28.23
CA VAL A 226 46.50 -10.35 -27.26
C VAL A 226 47.33 -10.59 -25.99
N SER A 227 48.26 -11.55 -26.00
CA SER A 227 49.01 -11.96 -24.80
C SER A 227 49.89 -10.86 -24.19
N GLN A 228 50.17 -9.78 -24.93
CA GLN A 228 50.95 -8.63 -24.47
C GLN A 228 50.08 -7.41 -24.07
N VAL A 229 48.75 -7.53 -24.15
CA VAL A 229 47.82 -6.48 -23.75
C VAL A 229 47.63 -6.51 -22.23
N THR A 230 47.73 -5.36 -21.59
CA THR A 230 47.54 -5.19 -20.14
C THR A 230 46.32 -4.32 -19.79
N ASP A 231 45.81 -3.55 -20.74
CA ASP A 231 44.64 -2.68 -20.60
C ASP A 231 43.60 -2.99 -21.70
N MET A 232 42.43 -3.48 -21.28
CA MET A 232 41.28 -3.73 -22.15
C MET A 232 40.10 -2.81 -21.81
N ALA A 233 40.36 -1.69 -21.15
CA ALA A 233 39.34 -0.72 -20.83
C ALA A 233 38.65 -0.20 -22.10
N ASP A 234 37.33 -0.01 -22.03
CA ASP A 234 36.49 0.57 -23.09
C ASP A 234 36.48 -0.15 -24.46
N LEU A 235 37.13 -1.31 -24.59
CA LEU A 235 37.43 -1.92 -25.89
C LEU A 235 36.22 -2.07 -26.83
N PHE A 236 35.08 -2.53 -26.31
CA PHE A 236 33.81 -2.68 -27.02
C PHE A 236 32.72 -1.75 -26.46
N HIS A 237 33.11 -0.61 -25.89
CA HIS A 237 32.17 0.36 -25.34
C HIS A 237 31.18 0.84 -26.41
N ALA A 238 29.88 0.73 -26.09
CA ALA A 238 28.74 1.09 -26.93
C ALA A 238 28.64 0.34 -28.27
N GLN A 239 29.31 -0.81 -28.41
CA GLN A 239 29.20 -1.68 -29.59
C GLN A 239 28.01 -2.63 -29.46
N SER A 240 26.79 -2.11 -29.59
CA SER A 240 25.55 -2.84 -29.30
C SER A 240 25.37 -4.14 -30.09
N GLU A 241 25.92 -4.22 -31.31
CA GLU A 241 25.83 -5.40 -32.17
C GLU A 241 26.98 -6.40 -32.00
N PHE A 242 28.01 -6.05 -31.19
CA PHE A 242 29.20 -6.89 -31.06
C PHE A 242 28.89 -8.21 -30.32
N ASN A 243 29.19 -9.32 -30.97
CA ASN A 243 29.04 -10.66 -30.41
C ASN A 243 29.96 -11.67 -31.14
N ASP A 244 31.12 -11.23 -31.63
CA ASP A 244 32.07 -12.12 -32.31
C ASP A 244 32.89 -12.95 -31.31
N ASP A 245 33.29 -14.15 -31.71
CA ASP A 245 34.00 -15.11 -30.85
C ASP A 245 35.41 -14.65 -30.49
N ILE A 246 35.62 -14.41 -29.20
CA ILE A 246 36.87 -13.98 -28.54
C ILE A 246 37.30 -14.96 -27.44
N SER A 247 36.77 -16.19 -27.48
CA SER A 247 37.01 -17.19 -26.43
C SER A 247 38.47 -17.62 -26.30
N ASP A 248 39.21 -17.61 -27.41
CA ASP A 248 40.62 -18.03 -27.49
C ASP A 248 41.64 -16.94 -27.09
N TRP A 249 41.18 -15.75 -26.68
CA TRP A 249 42.07 -14.66 -26.26
C TRP A 249 42.83 -14.98 -24.96
N ASP A 250 44.15 -14.82 -24.98
CA ASP A 250 44.99 -14.89 -23.79
C ASP A 250 44.96 -13.56 -23.02
N VAL A 251 44.05 -13.44 -22.06
CA VAL A 251 43.89 -12.25 -21.21
C VAL A 251 44.72 -12.31 -19.91
N SER A 252 45.65 -13.27 -19.78
CA SER A 252 46.36 -13.53 -18.52
C SER A 252 47.29 -12.41 -18.04
N ASN A 253 47.58 -11.39 -18.87
CA ASN A 253 48.35 -10.21 -18.48
C ASN A 253 47.49 -8.95 -18.27
N VAL A 254 46.17 -9.05 -18.47
CA VAL A 254 45.24 -7.91 -18.35
C VAL A 254 45.02 -7.54 -16.89
N THR A 255 45.09 -6.24 -16.61
CA THR A 255 44.95 -5.66 -15.27
C THR A 255 43.73 -4.75 -15.10
N ASP A 256 43.20 -4.22 -16.21
CA ASP A 256 42.02 -3.35 -16.25
C ASP A 256 41.06 -3.78 -17.38
N MET A 257 39.79 -3.99 -17.02
CA MET A 257 38.69 -4.36 -17.93
C MET A 257 37.48 -3.44 -17.76
N HIS A 258 37.66 -2.24 -17.20
CA HIS A 258 36.52 -1.35 -16.99
C HIS A 258 35.86 -0.96 -18.32
N TRP A 259 34.53 -0.90 -18.32
CA TRP A 259 33.72 -0.52 -19.50
C TRP A 259 33.88 -1.40 -20.75
N MET A 260 34.64 -2.52 -20.69
CA MET A 260 34.97 -3.33 -21.87
C MET A 260 33.77 -3.72 -22.73
N PHE A 261 32.66 -4.19 -22.13
CA PHE A 261 31.41 -4.56 -22.84
C PHE A 261 30.23 -3.66 -22.48
N ARG A 262 30.50 -2.44 -22.00
CA ARG A 262 29.44 -1.53 -21.59
C ARG A 262 28.58 -1.13 -22.80
N GLY A 263 27.29 -1.43 -22.78
CA GLY A 263 26.37 -1.19 -23.89
C GLY A 263 26.55 -2.13 -25.08
N ALA A 264 27.26 -3.25 -24.92
CA ALA A 264 27.33 -4.32 -25.91
C ALA A 264 26.09 -5.22 -25.77
N GLU A 265 24.91 -4.68 -26.13
CA GLU A 265 23.59 -5.26 -25.85
C GLU A 265 23.44 -6.74 -26.29
N LEU A 266 24.05 -7.13 -27.42
CA LEU A 266 23.98 -8.48 -27.97
C LEU A 266 25.10 -9.43 -27.48
N PHE A 267 26.08 -8.94 -26.74
CA PHE A 267 27.25 -9.72 -26.35
C PHE A 267 26.88 -10.86 -25.40
N ASN A 268 27.21 -12.10 -25.79
CA ASN A 268 26.95 -13.30 -25.02
C ASN A 268 27.91 -14.46 -25.40
N GLN A 269 29.17 -14.14 -25.75
CA GLN A 269 30.18 -15.14 -26.14
C GLN A 269 30.82 -15.81 -24.93
N ASN A 270 31.20 -17.09 -25.11
CA ASN A 270 31.82 -17.86 -24.04
C ASN A 270 33.20 -17.29 -23.69
N ILE A 271 33.35 -16.86 -22.44
CA ILE A 271 34.58 -16.32 -21.85
C ILE A 271 34.94 -17.06 -20.55
N SER A 272 34.45 -18.28 -20.37
CA SER A 272 34.68 -19.10 -19.18
C SER A 272 36.16 -19.38 -18.91
N ASP A 273 36.94 -19.50 -19.99
CA ASP A 273 38.33 -19.98 -19.96
C ASP A 273 39.35 -18.83 -19.79
N TRP A 274 38.87 -17.58 -19.72
CA TRP A 274 39.71 -16.41 -19.51
C TRP A 274 40.37 -16.42 -18.12
N ASP A 275 41.70 -16.28 -18.09
CA ASP A 275 42.45 -16.07 -16.85
C ASP A 275 42.43 -14.59 -16.44
N VAL A 276 41.45 -14.21 -15.64
CA VAL A 276 41.29 -12.84 -15.11
C VAL A 276 42.08 -12.58 -13.82
N GLY A 277 43.02 -13.47 -13.45
CA GLY A 277 43.67 -13.46 -12.14
C GLY A 277 44.48 -12.20 -11.82
N PHE A 278 44.90 -11.42 -12.82
CA PHE A 278 45.61 -10.14 -12.62
C PHE A 278 44.71 -8.90 -12.71
N VAL A 279 43.44 -9.06 -13.05
CA VAL A 279 42.50 -7.95 -13.19
C VAL A 279 42.19 -7.36 -11.82
N THR A 280 42.30 -6.03 -11.71
CA THR A 280 42.04 -5.28 -10.47
C THR A 280 40.78 -4.42 -10.55
N ASN A 281 40.32 -4.10 -11.76
CA ASN A 281 39.18 -3.24 -12.03
C ASN A 281 38.24 -3.86 -13.08
N MET A 282 36.99 -4.12 -12.69
CA MET A 282 35.92 -4.62 -13.57
C MET A 282 34.71 -3.68 -13.56
N ASN A 283 34.91 -2.39 -13.23
CA ASN A 283 33.79 -1.47 -13.09
C ASN A 283 33.00 -1.39 -14.40
N ASN A 284 31.67 -1.53 -14.31
CA ASN A 284 30.74 -1.45 -15.44
C ASN A 284 31.09 -2.39 -16.62
N MET A 285 31.85 -3.48 -16.41
CA MET A 285 32.34 -4.33 -17.51
C MET A 285 31.20 -4.83 -18.42
N PHE A 286 30.07 -5.25 -17.86
CA PHE A 286 28.87 -5.70 -18.59
C PHE A 286 27.67 -4.77 -18.41
N TYR A 287 27.87 -3.51 -18.02
CA TYR A 287 26.77 -2.55 -17.87
C TYR A 287 25.96 -2.48 -19.18
N ASP A 288 24.64 -2.71 -19.13
CA ASP A 288 23.74 -2.65 -20.30
C ASP A 288 24.01 -3.73 -21.38
N ALA A 289 24.73 -4.80 -21.04
CA ALA A 289 24.89 -5.99 -21.88
C ALA A 289 23.68 -6.94 -21.67
N HIS A 290 22.51 -6.54 -22.17
CA HIS A 290 21.21 -7.17 -21.87
C HIS A 290 21.19 -8.70 -22.03
N LEU A 291 21.87 -9.26 -23.03
CA LEU A 291 21.87 -10.69 -23.33
C LEU A 291 22.96 -11.51 -22.63
N PHE A 292 23.90 -10.87 -21.93
CA PHE A 292 25.04 -11.57 -21.34
C PHE A 292 24.59 -12.53 -20.23
N ASN A 293 24.88 -13.83 -20.39
CA ASN A 293 24.53 -14.88 -19.44
C ASN A 293 25.46 -16.10 -19.53
N GLN A 294 26.76 -15.87 -19.75
CA GLN A 294 27.75 -16.94 -19.88
C GLN A 294 28.39 -17.34 -18.56
N ASP A 295 28.82 -18.61 -18.49
CA ASP A 295 29.40 -19.20 -17.29
C ASP A 295 30.77 -18.58 -16.97
N ILE A 296 30.85 -17.93 -15.81
CA ILE A 296 32.04 -17.26 -15.29
C ILE A 296 32.37 -17.72 -13.86
N ARG A 297 31.87 -18.90 -13.46
CA ARG A 297 32.02 -19.41 -12.08
C ARG A 297 33.46 -19.67 -11.66
N GLU A 298 34.33 -19.99 -12.63
CA GLU A 298 35.74 -20.36 -12.43
C GLU A 298 36.69 -19.15 -12.47
N TRP A 299 36.17 -17.95 -12.73
CA TRP A 299 36.99 -16.74 -12.74
C TRP A 299 37.61 -16.47 -11.37
N ASN A 300 38.93 -16.27 -11.35
CA ASN A 300 39.64 -15.85 -10.15
C ASN A 300 39.60 -14.33 -9.98
N VAL A 301 38.62 -13.83 -9.23
CA VAL A 301 38.43 -12.39 -8.99
C VAL A 301 39.11 -11.88 -7.71
N SER A 302 40.01 -12.66 -7.08
CA SER A 302 40.58 -12.33 -5.76
C SER A 302 41.38 -11.02 -5.71
N ASN A 303 41.83 -10.51 -6.86
CA ASN A 303 42.58 -9.24 -6.98
C ASN A 303 41.70 -8.05 -7.38
N VAL A 304 40.42 -8.28 -7.72
CA VAL A 304 39.48 -7.23 -8.12
C VAL A 304 39.08 -6.43 -6.88
N ASN A 305 39.25 -5.11 -6.93
CA ASN A 305 38.86 -4.22 -5.83
C ASN A 305 37.62 -3.35 -6.14
N ASN A 306 37.24 -3.24 -7.41
CA ASN A 306 36.13 -2.43 -7.90
C ASN A 306 35.26 -3.21 -8.89
N MET A 307 34.02 -3.53 -8.49
CA MET A 307 33.00 -4.21 -9.29
C MET A 307 31.73 -3.35 -9.44
N LYS A 308 31.85 -2.04 -9.21
CA LYS A 308 30.73 -1.12 -9.30
C LYS A 308 30.05 -1.23 -10.67
N PHE A 309 28.72 -1.36 -10.71
CA PHE A 309 27.91 -1.48 -11.92
C PHE A 309 28.21 -2.69 -12.84
N MET A 310 28.99 -3.68 -12.40
CA MET A 310 29.49 -4.75 -13.30
C MET A 310 28.40 -5.45 -14.11
N PHE A 311 27.25 -5.77 -13.49
CA PHE A 311 26.09 -6.43 -14.10
C PHE A 311 24.83 -5.55 -14.06
N ALA A 312 24.98 -4.23 -14.05
CA ALA A 312 23.81 -3.35 -14.08
C ALA A 312 23.13 -3.43 -15.46
N TYR A 313 21.80 -3.53 -15.49
CA TYR A 313 20.98 -3.70 -16.69
C TYR A 313 21.28 -4.98 -17.51
N THR A 314 21.96 -5.98 -16.96
CA THR A 314 22.13 -7.29 -17.62
C THR A 314 20.91 -8.17 -17.38
N ASP A 315 19.84 -7.94 -18.15
CA ASP A 315 18.52 -8.56 -17.93
C ASP A 315 18.54 -10.09 -17.91
N ALA A 316 19.39 -10.73 -18.73
CA ALA A 316 19.47 -12.18 -18.83
C ALA A 316 20.38 -12.85 -17.78
N PHE A 317 21.25 -12.09 -17.09
CA PHE A 317 22.33 -12.65 -16.29
C PHE A 317 21.82 -13.38 -15.04
N ASN A 318 22.13 -14.66 -14.92
CA ASN A 318 21.74 -15.49 -13.77
C ASN A 318 22.69 -16.68 -13.56
N GLN A 319 24.01 -16.47 -13.67
CA GLN A 319 25.03 -17.52 -13.55
C GLN A 319 25.62 -17.66 -12.15
N GLU A 320 26.06 -18.88 -11.81
CA GLU A 320 26.60 -19.22 -10.49
C GLU A 320 27.94 -18.50 -10.23
N ILE A 321 27.92 -17.48 -9.37
CA ILE A 321 29.10 -16.68 -8.98
C ILE A 321 29.38 -16.72 -7.48
N GLY A 322 28.68 -17.59 -6.73
CA GLY A 322 28.84 -17.72 -5.28
C GLY A 322 30.22 -18.22 -4.83
N SER A 323 31.02 -18.79 -5.74
CA SER A 323 32.39 -19.26 -5.51
C SER A 323 33.45 -18.14 -5.51
N TRP A 324 33.10 -16.94 -5.96
CA TRP A 324 34.03 -15.83 -6.09
C TRP A 324 34.59 -15.35 -4.75
N ASP A 325 35.90 -15.09 -4.71
CA ASP A 325 36.56 -14.48 -3.55
C ASP A 325 36.39 -12.95 -3.58
N MET A 326 35.37 -12.47 -2.86
CA MET A 326 35.04 -11.04 -2.76
C MET A 326 35.87 -10.29 -1.70
N SER A 327 36.85 -10.94 -1.06
CA SER A 327 37.55 -10.35 0.09
C SER A 327 38.38 -9.10 -0.21
N SER A 328 38.75 -8.86 -1.48
CA SER A 328 39.46 -7.65 -1.91
C SER A 328 38.53 -6.51 -2.37
N VAL A 329 37.24 -6.78 -2.59
CA VAL A 329 36.30 -5.82 -3.15
C VAL A 329 35.94 -4.75 -2.13
N THR A 330 36.15 -3.49 -2.52
CA THR A 330 35.81 -2.31 -1.68
C THR A 330 34.59 -1.56 -2.20
N ASN A 331 34.20 -1.80 -3.46
CA ASN A 331 33.04 -1.18 -4.11
C ASN A 331 32.27 -2.19 -4.97
N ALA A 332 31.09 -2.58 -4.49
CA ALA A 332 30.11 -3.42 -5.17
C ALA A 332 28.78 -2.67 -5.42
N GLY A 333 28.79 -1.33 -5.35
CA GLY A 333 27.61 -0.51 -5.54
C GLY A 333 27.01 -0.71 -6.94
N TRP A 334 25.67 -0.72 -7.02
CA TRP A 334 24.94 -0.93 -8.27
C TRP A 334 25.29 -2.21 -9.05
N MET A 335 25.98 -3.19 -8.46
CA MET A 335 26.51 -4.34 -9.21
C MET A 335 25.42 -5.10 -9.98
N PHE A 336 24.23 -5.28 -9.40
CA PHE A 336 23.07 -5.94 -10.01
C PHE A 336 21.89 -4.99 -10.21
N TYR A 337 22.15 -3.68 -10.35
CA TYR A 337 21.11 -2.68 -10.57
C TYR A 337 20.30 -3.00 -11.84
N LYS A 338 19.00 -3.24 -11.69
CA LYS A 338 18.06 -3.66 -12.74
C LYS A 338 18.43 -4.98 -13.44
N ALA A 339 19.25 -5.84 -12.82
CA ALA A 339 19.52 -7.21 -13.29
C ALA A 339 18.33 -8.13 -12.97
N SER A 340 17.25 -8.00 -13.74
CA SER A 340 15.93 -8.52 -13.37
C SER A 340 15.85 -10.05 -13.20
N ALA A 341 16.67 -10.83 -13.90
CA ALA A 341 16.71 -12.30 -13.79
C ALA A 341 17.63 -12.84 -12.68
N PHE A 342 18.51 -12.02 -12.10
CA PHE A 342 19.54 -12.49 -11.18
C PHE A 342 18.96 -13.01 -9.86
N ASN A 343 19.26 -14.26 -9.53
CA ASN A 343 18.80 -14.93 -8.31
C ASN A 343 19.72 -16.12 -7.91
N GLN A 344 21.04 -15.94 -8.00
CA GLN A 344 22.01 -16.99 -7.66
C GLN A 344 22.56 -16.85 -6.25
N ASP A 345 22.86 -18.00 -5.61
CA ASP A 345 23.38 -18.05 -4.25
C ASP A 345 24.76 -17.37 -4.17
N ILE A 346 24.83 -16.33 -3.33
CA ILE A 346 26.01 -15.52 -3.04
C ILE A 346 26.27 -15.41 -1.54
N SER A 347 25.70 -16.33 -0.75
CA SER A 347 25.81 -16.36 0.71
C SER A 347 27.25 -16.50 1.21
N ASN A 348 28.14 -17.11 0.40
CA ASN A 348 29.54 -17.35 0.75
C ASN A 348 30.48 -16.15 0.49
N TRP A 349 29.99 -15.05 -0.07
CA TRP A 349 30.82 -13.89 -0.36
C TRP A 349 31.34 -13.21 0.92
N ASN A 350 32.63 -12.92 0.96
CA ASN A 350 33.23 -12.15 2.03
C ASN A 350 33.11 -10.64 1.74
N MET A 351 32.19 -9.97 2.42
CA MET A 351 31.88 -8.54 2.24
C MET A 351 32.56 -7.61 3.25
N SER A 352 33.44 -8.12 4.13
CA SER A 352 34.01 -7.33 5.25
C SER A 352 34.80 -6.08 4.79
N ASN A 353 35.39 -6.14 3.60
CA ASN A 353 36.15 -5.03 3.00
C ASN A 353 35.31 -4.10 2.11
N ASN A 354 34.06 -4.45 1.84
CA ASN A 354 33.18 -3.59 1.07
C ASN A 354 32.85 -2.32 1.87
N ARG A 355 32.76 -1.19 1.17
CA ARG A 355 32.39 0.13 1.73
C ARG A 355 31.19 0.74 1.01
N GLN A 356 30.91 0.31 -0.22
CA GLN A 356 29.83 0.82 -1.05
C GLN A 356 29.02 -0.34 -1.62
N MET A 357 27.76 -0.48 -1.20
CA MET A 357 26.77 -1.42 -1.76
C MET A 357 25.42 -0.76 -2.04
N ASN A 358 25.38 0.58 -2.07
CA ASN A 358 24.17 1.30 -2.37
C ASN A 358 23.65 0.88 -3.78
N SER A 359 22.34 0.76 -3.93
CA SER A 359 21.66 0.27 -5.15
C SER A 359 22.11 -1.10 -5.66
N MET A 360 22.82 -1.94 -4.87
CA MET A 360 23.40 -3.19 -5.35
C MET A 360 22.37 -4.13 -5.99
N PHE A 361 21.17 -4.23 -5.44
CA PHE A 361 20.07 -5.04 -5.94
C PHE A 361 18.83 -4.22 -6.34
N ASP A 362 18.98 -2.91 -6.58
CA ASP A 362 17.85 -2.06 -6.96
C ASP A 362 17.25 -2.54 -8.29
N GLY A 363 16.01 -3.00 -8.27
CA GLY A 363 15.28 -3.55 -9.41
C GLY A 363 15.72 -4.95 -9.84
N ALA A 364 16.53 -5.65 -9.06
CA ALA A 364 16.80 -7.07 -9.23
C ALA A 364 15.57 -7.89 -8.77
N SER A 365 14.49 -7.80 -9.53
CA SER A 365 13.14 -8.18 -9.10
C SER A 365 12.97 -9.67 -8.75
N ALA A 366 13.79 -10.55 -9.32
CA ALA A 366 13.81 -11.98 -9.01
C ALA A 366 14.69 -12.37 -7.81
N PHE A 367 15.53 -11.45 -7.31
CA PHE A 367 16.54 -11.76 -6.29
C PHE A 367 15.90 -12.08 -4.93
N ASN A 368 16.21 -13.26 -4.39
CA ASN A 368 15.72 -13.72 -3.08
C ASN A 368 16.68 -14.74 -2.43
N GLN A 369 17.99 -14.46 -2.46
CA GLN A 369 19.03 -15.35 -1.91
C GLN A 369 19.55 -14.86 -0.56
N ASP A 370 20.01 -15.80 0.27
CA ASP A 370 20.46 -15.52 1.62
C ASP A 370 21.74 -14.66 1.61
N ILE A 371 21.62 -13.46 2.17
CA ILE A 371 22.71 -12.51 2.38
C ILE A 371 22.85 -12.13 3.86
N GLY A 372 22.14 -12.81 4.77
CA GLY A 372 22.11 -12.49 6.19
C GLY A 372 23.46 -12.69 6.89
N ASN A 373 24.31 -13.58 6.33
CA ASN A 373 25.65 -13.86 6.85
C ASN A 373 26.74 -12.85 6.42
N TRP A 374 26.40 -11.86 5.59
CA TRP A 374 27.37 -10.88 5.12
C TRP A 374 27.81 -9.92 6.24
N ASP A 375 29.12 -9.66 6.31
CA ASP A 375 29.66 -8.61 7.15
C ASP A 375 29.52 -7.25 6.46
N VAL A 376 28.53 -6.47 6.90
CA VAL A 376 28.26 -5.10 6.42
C VAL A 376 28.72 -4.01 7.39
N SER A 377 29.52 -4.35 8.42
CA SER A 377 29.84 -3.43 9.52
C SER A 377 30.63 -2.19 9.12
N ASN A 378 31.21 -2.18 7.92
CA ASN A 378 32.00 -1.07 7.37
C ASN A 378 31.24 -0.27 6.29
N VAL A 379 30.00 -0.62 6.00
CA VAL A 379 29.19 0.06 4.97
C VAL A 379 28.54 1.30 5.58
N THR A 380 28.77 2.45 4.95
CA THR A 380 28.21 3.73 5.42
C THR A 380 26.98 4.19 4.65
N ASP A 381 26.81 3.69 3.42
CA ASP A 381 25.73 4.07 2.49
C ASP A 381 24.97 2.82 2.01
N MET A 382 23.74 2.68 2.50
CA MET A 382 22.80 1.60 2.19
C MET A 382 21.65 2.09 1.30
N ALA A 383 21.75 3.29 0.71
CA ALA A 383 20.68 3.86 -0.09
C ALA A 383 20.28 2.91 -1.23
N PHE A 384 18.98 2.68 -1.37
CA PHE A 384 18.37 1.87 -2.42
C PHE A 384 18.88 0.43 -2.52
N VAL A 385 19.57 -0.11 -1.51
CA VAL A 385 20.26 -1.41 -1.61
C VAL A 385 19.37 -2.55 -2.14
N LEU A 386 18.09 -2.54 -1.77
CA LEU A 386 17.06 -3.50 -2.19
C LEU A 386 15.83 -2.80 -2.81
N GLU A 387 15.95 -1.57 -3.33
CA GLU A 387 14.80 -0.88 -3.95
C GLU A 387 14.21 -1.75 -5.09
N ASP A 388 12.90 -1.89 -5.20
CA ASP A 388 12.22 -2.71 -6.22
C ASP A 388 12.72 -4.17 -6.33
N ALA A 389 13.41 -4.72 -5.31
CA ALA A 389 13.72 -6.15 -5.20
C ALA A 389 12.46 -6.92 -4.75
N VAL A 390 11.47 -6.98 -5.65
CA VAL A 390 10.09 -7.40 -5.39
C VAL A 390 9.98 -8.75 -4.67
N ALA A 391 10.81 -9.72 -5.05
CA ALA A 391 10.79 -11.08 -4.50
C ALA A 391 11.59 -11.24 -3.19
N PHE A 392 12.41 -10.27 -2.79
CA PHE A 392 13.33 -10.41 -1.68
C PHE A 392 12.59 -10.53 -0.34
N ASN A 393 12.87 -11.58 0.42
CA ASN A 393 12.32 -11.82 1.76
C ASN A 393 13.25 -12.71 2.62
N GLN A 394 14.57 -12.54 2.49
CA GLN A 394 15.56 -13.28 3.29
C GLN A 394 15.92 -12.53 4.57
N ASP A 395 16.23 -13.29 5.62
CA ASP A 395 16.58 -12.75 6.93
C ASP A 395 17.91 -11.99 6.87
N ILE A 396 17.86 -10.72 7.26
CA ILE A 396 19.00 -9.80 7.37
C ILE A 396 19.04 -9.13 8.75
N GLY A 397 18.27 -9.61 9.73
CA GLY A 397 18.26 -9.07 11.09
C GLY A 397 19.62 -9.17 11.77
N GLY A 398 20.46 -10.13 11.34
CA GLY A 398 21.84 -10.32 11.82
C GLY A 398 22.86 -9.29 11.31
N TRP A 399 22.51 -8.41 10.36
CA TRP A 399 23.43 -7.39 9.85
C TRP A 399 23.84 -6.38 10.92
N ASN A 400 25.15 -6.16 11.05
CA ASN A 400 25.68 -5.07 11.86
C ASN A 400 25.69 -3.77 11.05
N VAL A 401 24.65 -2.95 11.21
CA VAL A 401 24.46 -1.70 10.45
C VAL A 401 24.96 -0.44 11.16
N ILE A 402 25.71 -0.57 12.26
CA ILE A 402 26.12 0.56 13.12
C ILE A 402 26.85 1.68 12.37
N SER A 403 27.60 1.37 11.31
CA SER A 403 28.35 2.36 10.52
C SER A 403 27.49 3.08 9.48
N ALA A 404 26.29 2.57 9.18
CA ALA A 404 25.43 3.08 8.13
C ALA A 404 24.76 4.40 8.58
N THR A 405 24.88 5.41 7.72
CA THR A 405 24.32 6.76 7.98
C THR A 405 23.17 7.09 7.03
N ASN A 406 23.05 6.36 5.91
CA ASN A 406 22.11 6.62 4.83
C ASN A 406 21.35 5.34 4.45
N PHE A 407 20.04 5.32 4.74
CA PHE A 407 19.09 4.26 4.39
C PHE A 407 18.00 4.75 3.42
N PHE A 408 18.28 5.84 2.70
CA PHE A 408 17.33 6.43 1.77
C PHE A 408 16.81 5.38 0.78
N GLY A 409 15.51 5.09 0.83
CA GLY A 409 14.86 4.11 -0.06
C GLY A 409 15.39 2.67 0.03
N ALA A 410 16.08 2.27 1.10
CA ALA A 410 16.78 0.97 1.17
C ALA A 410 15.88 -0.24 0.84
N PHE A 411 14.60 -0.21 1.23
CA PHE A 411 13.58 -1.24 1.00
C PHE A 411 12.38 -0.68 0.21
N ARG A 412 12.57 0.40 -0.55
CA ARG A 412 11.46 0.99 -1.31
C ARG A 412 10.96 -0.03 -2.34
N GLY A 413 9.67 -0.32 -2.37
CA GLY A 413 9.06 -1.22 -3.37
C GLY A 413 9.33 -2.71 -3.16
N THR A 414 9.96 -3.13 -2.06
CA THR A 414 10.13 -4.56 -1.72
C THR A 414 8.80 -5.20 -1.33
N GLN A 415 8.04 -5.69 -2.30
CA GLN A 415 6.66 -6.15 -2.08
C GLN A 415 6.56 -7.34 -1.11
N SER A 416 7.57 -8.23 -1.10
CA SER A 416 7.55 -9.47 -0.31
C SER A 416 8.26 -9.37 1.04
N PHE A 417 9.05 -8.32 1.28
CA PHE A 417 9.95 -8.23 2.41
C PHE A 417 9.18 -8.01 3.73
N ASN A 418 9.35 -8.91 4.69
CA ASN A 418 8.74 -8.82 6.02
C ASN A 418 9.59 -9.54 7.09
N GLN A 419 10.91 -9.32 7.08
CA GLN A 419 11.84 -9.94 8.03
C GLN A 419 12.16 -9.00 9.18
N ASP A 420 12.40 -9.57 10.36
CA ASP A 420 12.65 -8.85 11.61
C ASP A 420 13.95 -8.03 11.55
N LEU A 421 13.87 -6.74 11.85
CA LEU A 421 14.99 -5.79 11.88
C LEU A 421 15.18 -5.17 13.28
N SER A 422 14.51 -5.68 14.31
CA SER A 422 14.52 -5.13 15.67
C SER A 422 15.91 -5.13 16.31
N SER A 423 16.82 -6.00 15.86
CA SER A 423 18.21 -6.06 16.34
C SER A 423 19.17 -5.06 15.69
N TRP A 424 18.71 -4.30 14.68
CA TRP A 424 19.56 -3.32 14.02
C TRP A 424 19.83 -2.11 14.92
N ASP A 425 21.12 -1.80 15.11
CA ASP A 425 21.53 -0.54 15.74
C ASP A 425 21.62 0.56 14.68
N VAL A 426 20.55 1.34 14.59
CA VAL A 426 20.41 2.46 13.65
C VAL A 426 20.77 3.82 14.26
N SER A 427 21.42 3.85 15.43
CA SER A 427 21.65 5.11 16.16
C SER A 427 22.49 6.13 15.37
N ASN A 428 23.30 5.70 14.40
CA ASN A 428 24.10 6.58 13.54
C ASN A 428 23.37 7.01 12.24
N ALA A 429 22.16 6.53 12.01
CA ALA A 429 21.37 6.88 10.83
C ALA A 429 20.96 8.35 10.84
N THR A 430 21.11 9.01 9.69
CA THR A 430 20.71 10.42 9.50
C THR A 430 19.66 10.60 8.42
N ARG A 431 19.56 9.64 7.48
CA ARG A 431 18.65 9.67 6.32
C ARG A 431 17.87 8.37 6.22
N MET A 432 16.55 8.41 6.46
CA MET A 432 15.63 7.27 6.33
C MET A 432 14.41 7.57 5.44
N THR A 433 14.42 8.71 4.74
CA THR A 433 13.37 9.09 3.79
C THR A 433 13.09 7.95 2.79
N CYS A 434 11.79 7.66 2.58
CA CYS A 434 11.31 6.60 1.69
C CYS A 434 11.78 5.16 2.00
N MET A 435 12.39 4.88 3.15
CA MET A 435 13.06 3.58 3.41
C MET A 435 12.19 2.36 3.11
N PHE A 436 10.91 2.35 3.53
CA PHE A 436 9.93 1.28 3.31
C PHE A 436 8.76 1.72 2.41
N LYS A 437 8.93 2.78 1.62
CA LYS A 437 7.87 3.26 0.72
C LYS A 437 7.44 2.14 -0.23
N ASN A 438 6.13 1.88 -0.36
CA ASN A 438 5.57 0.78 -1.15
C ASN A 438 6.04 -0.64 -0.73
N ALA A 439 6.60 -0.85 0.47
CA ALA A 439 6.93 -2.18 0.98
C ALA A 439 5.67 -2.88 1.51
N ALA A 440 4.82 -3.36 0.60
CA ALA A 440 3.43 -3.74 0.91
C ALA A 440 3.27 -4.78 2.03
N ALA A 441 4.18 -5.76 2.14
CA ALA A 441 4.12 -6.81 3.16
C ALA A 441 4.79 -6.45 4.50
N PHE A 442 5.53 -5.35 4.58
CA PHE A 442 6.37 -5.05 5.74
C PHE A 442 5.52 -4.63 6.95
N ASN A 443 5.65 -5.35 8.07
CA ASN A 443 4.93 -5.09 9.31
C ASN A 443 5.69 -5.62 10.55
N GLN A 444 7.00 -5.40 10.61
CA GLN A 444 7.82 -5.84 11.75
C GLN A 444 7.98 -4.72 12.77
N ASP A 445 8.12 -5.12 14.04
CA ASP A 445 8.29 -4.21 15.17
C ASP A 445 9.64 -3.47 15.09
N LEU A 446 9.57 -2.14 15.06
CA LEU A 446 10.72 -1.22 15.02
C LEU A 446 10.80 -0.33 16.27
N SER A 447 10.03 -0.61 17.31
CA SER A 447 9.92 0.22 18.53
C SER A 447 11.25 0.42 19.27
N SER A 448 12.21 -0.48 19.09
CA SER A 448 13.53 -0.44 19.71
C SER A 448 14.57 0.43 18.98
N TRP A 449 14.24 0.94 17.80
CA TRP A 449 15.18 1.74 17.00
C TRP A 449 15.44 3.12 17.61
N ASP A 450 16.71 3.47 17.75
CA ASP A 450 17.14 4.83 18.10
C ASP A 450 17.21 5.69 16.82
N VAL A 451 16.19 6.52 16.61
CA VAL A 451 16.09 7.44 15.47
C VAL A 451 16.46 8.89 15.82
N SER A 452 17.07 9.13 16.99
CA SER A 452 17.36 10.48 17.51
C SER A 452 18.25 11.34 16.58
N ASN A 453 19.09 10.69 15.76
CA ASN A 453 19.95 11.36 14.77
C ASN A 453 19.30 11.55 13.38
N VAL A 454 18.08 11.05 13.16
CA VAL A 454 17.38 11.13 11.88
C VAL A 454 16.74 12.50 11.69
N ASN A 455 17.01 13.14 10.55
CA ASN A 455 16.42 14.45 10.24
C ASN A 455 15.08 14.37 9.50
N SER A 456 14.85 13.30 8.73
CA SER A 456 13.65 13.13 7.89
C SER A 456 13.24 11.67 7.82
N THR A 457 11.96 11.43 8.14
CA THR A 457 11.21 10.19 7.96
C THR A 457 10.11 10.35 6.90
N SER A 458 10.17 11.43 6.11
CA SER A 458 9.26 11.69 5.00
C SER A 458 9.07 10.43 4.15
N LYS A 459 7.81 10.06 3.92
CA LYS A 459 7.42 8.92 3.09
C LYS A 459 7.98 7.57 3.52
N MET A 460 8.50 7.44 4.75
CA MET A 460 9.21 6.24 5.19
C MET A 460 8.36 4.98 5.03
N PHE A 461 7.06 5.04 5.37
CA PHE A 461 6.11 3.94 5.23
C PHE A 461 4.97 4.25 4.25
N GLU A 462 5.11 5.27 3.39
CA GLU A 462 4.07 5.63 2.41
C GLU A 462 3.71 4.40 1.57
N ARG A 463 2.45 3.95 1.63
CA ARG A 463 1.91 2.76 0.95
C ARG A 463 2.59 1.44 1.37
N ALA A 464 3.12 1.36 2.59
CA ALA A 464 3.40 0.09 3.25
C ALA A 464 2.08 -0.51 3.77
N GLU A 465 1.33 -1.15 2.87
CA GLU A 465 -0.08 -1.51 3.07
C GLU A 465 -0.34 -2.43 4.29
N SER A 466 0.66 -3.19 4.76
CA SER A 466 0.53 -4.04 5.96
C SER A 466 1.03 -3.39 7.24
N PHE A 467 1.69 -2.23 7.16
CA PHE A 467 2.37 -1.63 8.30
C PHE A 467 1.36 -1.14 9.35
N ASN A 468 1.47 -1.69 10.55
CA ASN A 468 0.62 -1.42 11.70
C ASN A 468 1.41 -1.66 13.00
N GLN A 469 2.35 -0.78 13.32
CA GLN A 469 3.23 -0.90 14.50
C GLN A 469 3.23 0.38 15.32
N ASP A 470 3.44 0.24 16.64
CA ASP A 470 3.60 1.36 17.56
C ASP A 470 4.98 2.00 17.40
N LEU A 471 5.00 3.31 17.14
CA LEU A 471 6.21 4.13 16.99
C LEU A 471 6.39 5.15 18.13
N GLY A 472 5.56 5.09 19.17
CA GLY A 472 5.55 6.07 20.27
C GLY A 472 6.84 6.10 21.08
N GLY A 473 7.60 5.00 21.08
CA GLY A 473 8.91 4.90 21.72
C GLY A 473 10.07 5.56 20.97
N TRP A 474 9.88 6.01 19.72
CA TRP A 474 10.92 6.68 18.94
C TRP A 474 11.22 8.08 19.48
N ASP A 475 12.50 8.40 19.67
CA ASP A 475 12.94 9.79 19.91
C ASP A 475 12.90 10.58 18.60
N ILE A 476 11.83 11.35 18.43
CA ILE A 476 11.59 12.17 17.23
C ILE A 476 11.98 13.64 17.43
N SER A 477 12.63 13.99 18.54
CA SER A 477 12.98 15.38 18.87
C SER A 477 13.84 16.06 17.80
N GLY A 478 14.61 15.29 17.01
CA GLY A 478 15.45 15.76 15.91
C GLY A 478 14.79 15.78 14.52
N VAL A 479 13.62 15.15 14.35
CA VAL A 479 12.99 14.92 13.03
C VAL A 479 12.23 16.17 12.58
N LYS A 480 12.55 16.68 11.39
CA LYS A 480 11.96 17.92 10.84
C LYS A 480 10.92 17.68 9.75
N TYR A 481 11.04 16.56 9.04
CA TYR A 481 10.22 16.27 7.86
C TYR A 481 9.60 14.88 7.99
N MET A 482 8.26 14.85 8.10
CA MET A 482 7.42 13.65 8.25
C MET A 482 6.29 13.60 7.20
N ASP A 483 6.43 14.33 6.08
CA ASP A 483 5.39 14.42 5.06
C ASP A 483 5.08 13.03 4.49
N ASN A 484 3.80 12.66 4.49
CA ASN A 484 3.28 11.38 4.01
C ASN A 484 3.96 10.15 4.65
N MET A 485 4.52 10.27 5.87
CA MET A 485 5.27 9.20 6.51
C MET A 485 4.46 7.91 6.66
N LEU A 486 3.19 8.02 7.05
CA LEU A 486 2.27 6.90 7.35
C LEU A 486 1.10 6.82 6.37
N ASP A 487 1.12 7.61 5.28
CA ASP A 487 0.03 7.62 4.29
C ASP A 487 -0.15 6.23 3.66
N SER A 488 -1.40 5.79 3.55
CA SER A 488 -1.80 4.51 2.97
C SER A 488 -1.17 3.29 3.67
N THR A 489 -0.94 3.38 4.97
CA THR A 489 -0.59 2.23 5.84
C THR A 489 -1.85 1.57 6.41
N ALA A 490 -1.71 0.39 7.02
CA ALA A 490 -2.77 -0.27 7.78
C ALA A 490 -2.76 0.11 9.27
N MET A 491 -2.24 1.30 9.61
CA MET A 491 -2.12 1.75 10.99
C MET A 491 -3.48 1.71 11.68
N SER A 492 -3.59 0.85 12.69
CA SER A 492 -4.79 0.72 13.52
C SER A 492 -4.91 1.89 14.49
N THR A 493 -6.14 2.19 14.91
CA THR A 493 -6.41 3.25 15.90
C THR A 493 -5.53 3.12 17.14
N ALA A 494 -5.38 1.91 17.69
CA ALA A 494 -4.59 1.67 18.89
C ALA A 494 -3.10 2.01 18.72
N ASN A 495 -2.48 1.60 17.60
CA ASN A 495 -1.07 1.87 17.35
C ASN A 495 -0.82 3.33 16.96
N TYR A 496 -1.76 3.95 16.25
CA TYR A 496 -1.68 5.37 15.92
C TYR A 496 -1.82 6.24 17.18
N ASP A 497 -2.76 5.91 18.06
CA ASP A 497 -2.92 6.57 19.36
C ASP A 497 -1.66 6.44 20.22
N ALA A 498 -1.11 5.23 20.36
CA ALA A 498 0.14 5.00 21.10
C ALA A 498 1.31 5.82 20.53
N THR A 499 1.40 5.89 19.20
CA THR A 499 2.40 6.69 18.49
C THR A 499 2.27 8.18 18.83
N LEU A 500 1.07 8.75 18.71
CA LEU A 500 0.82 10.16 18.99
C LEU A 500 1.03 10.50 20.48
N ASN A 501 0.59 9.62 21.38
CA ASN A 501 0.79 9.79 22.82
C ASN A 501 2.27 9.83 23.19
N GLY A 502 3.08 8.87 22.71
CA GLY A 502 4.51 8.83 23.00
C GLY A 502 5.28 10.01 22.41
N TRP A 503 4.85 10.53 21.26
CA TRP A 503 5.45 11.72 20.64
C TRP A 503 5.07 13.02 21.34
N ALA A 504 3.86 13.15 21.85
CA ALA A 504 3.39 14.35 22.56
C ALA A 504 4.09 14.58 23.91
N GLU A 505 4.73 13.56 24.48
CA GLU A 505 5.51 13.67 25.72
C GLU A 505 6.93 14.24 25.50
N GLN A 506 7.35 14.43 24.24
CA GLN A 506 8.71 14.81 23.88
C GLN A 506 8.84 16.31 23.54
N ASP A 507 10.06 16.86 23.65
CA ASP A 507 10.39 18.21 23.16
C ASP A 507 10.54 18.19 21.62
N VAL A 508 9.42 18.11 20.90
CA VAL A 508 9.39 17.93 19.43
C VAL A 508 9.61 19.24 18.65
N GLN A 509 10.04 19.10 17.38
CA GLN A 509 10.20 20.23 16.47
C GLN A 509 8.85 20.91 16.16
N SER A 510 8.85 22.24 16.04
CA SER A 510 7.66 23.00 15.63
C SER A 510 7.44 23.00 14.11
N GLY A 511 6.19 23.11 13.68
CA GLY A 511 5.83 23.29 12.26
C GLY A 511 6.02 22.04 11.40
N VAL A 512 6.01 20.85 12.01
CA VAL A 512 6.14 19.56 11.30
C VAL A 512 4.82 19.24 10.60
N THR A 513 4.90 18.72 9.37
CA THR A 513 3.75 18.12 8.69
C THR A 513 3.85 16.61 8.76
N LEU A 514 2.86 15.97 9.37
CA LEU A 514 2.69 14.51 9.43
C LEU A 514 1.60 14.11 8.43
N GLY A 515 1.92 13.22 7.51
CA GLY A 515 0.90 12.54 6.70
C GLY A 515 0.66 11.13 7.25
N ALA A 516 -0.60 10.82 7.57
CA ALA A 516 -1.04 9.54 8.08
C ALA A 516 -2.42 9.13 7.53
N ASP A 517 -2.89 9.66 6.40
CA ASP A 517 -4.19 9.27 5.81
C ASP A 517 -4.15 7.82 5.30
N PRO A 518 -5.05 6.88 5.68
CA PRO A 518 -6.34 7.09 6.34
C PRO A 518 -6.37 6.68 7.83
N ALA A 519 -5.23 6.66 8.54
CA ALA A 519 -5.18 6.32 9.95
C ALA A 519 -6.12 7.25 10.75
N ILE A 520 -6.89 6.67 11.67
CA ILE A 520 -7.82 7.40 12.53
C ILE A 520 -7.35 7.31 13.98
N PHE A 521 -7.67 8.32 14.79
CA PHE A 521 -7.30 8.38 16.21
C PHE A 521 -8.54 8.31 17.10
N CYS A 522 -8.35 7.90 18.35
CA CYS A 522 -9.39 7.77 19.36
C CYS A 522 -8.95 8.43 20.68
N SER A 523 -8.18 7.71 21.48
CA SER A 523 -7.74 8.11 22.82
C SER A 523 -6.69 9.22 22.82
N SER A 524 -5.96 9.39 21.71
CA SER A 524 -4.93 10.42 21.58
C SER A 524 -5.47 11.79 21.13
N GLN A 525 -6.78 12.05 21.25
CA GLN A 525 -7.39 13.29 20.72
C GLN A 525 -6.71 14.55 21.28
N PHE A 526 -6.44 14.59 22.59
CA PHE A 526 -5.85 15.75 23.25
C PHE A 526 -4.35 15.86 23.04
N THR A 527 -3.62 14.75 23.00
CA THR A 527 -2.18 14.75 22.71
C THR A 527 -1.91 15.12 21.25
N ARG A 528 -2.74 14.64 20.32
CA ARG A 528 -2.75 15.08 18.92
C ARG A 528 -3.03 16.59 18.81
N GLN A 529 -4.04 17.09 19.54
CA GLN A 529 -4.39 18.50 19.53
C GLN A 529 -3.28 19.36 20.15
N HIS A 530 -2.63 18.87 21.21
CA HIS A 530 -1.45 19.50 21.81
C HIS A 530 -0.28 19.65 20.83
N LEU A 531 0.01 18.64 20.02
CA LEU A 531 1.02 18.73 18.95
C LEU A 531 0.67 19.83 17.92
N ILE A 532 -0.61 20.01 17.62
CA ILE A 532 -1.10 21.06 16.70
C ILE A 532 -0.98 22.44 17.35
N ASP A 533 -1.48 22.60 18.57
CA ASP A 533 -1.63 23.91 19.20
C ASP A 533 -0.31 24.46 19.75
N GLU A 534 0.47 23.62 20.44
CA GLU A 534 1.69 24.05 21.12
C GLU A 534 2.91 23.96 20.20
N HIS A 535 2.93 23.00 19.26
CA HIS A 535 4.05 22.81 18.33
C HIS A 535 3.73 23.25 16.89
N GLY A 536 2.50 23.66 16.58
CA GLY A 536 2.14 24.14 15.25
C GLY A 536 2.20 23.04 14.18
N TRP A 537 1.97 21.78 14.56
CA TRP A 537 1.97 20.66 13.62
C TRP A 537 0.79 20.75 12.64
N ALA A 538 1.00 20.24 11.43
CA ALA A 538 -0.05 19.97 10.45
C ALA A 538 -0.19 18.45 10.28
N ILE A 539 -1.24 17.86 10.86
CA ILE A 539 -1.49 16.42 10.83
C ILE A 539 -2.60 16.13 9.82
N ASN A 540 -2.25 15.42 8.75
CA ASN A 540 -3.18 14.97 7.71
C ASN A 540 -3.47 13.48 7.93
N ASP A 541 -4.48 13.18 8.75
CA ASP A 541 -4.94 11.83 9.04
C ASP A 541 -6.44 11.68 8.72
N GLY A 542 -6.98 10.49 8.91
CA GLY A 542 -8.39 10.16 8.65
C GLY A 542 -9.38 10.81 9.64
N GLY A 543 -8.89 11.60 10.59
CA GLY A 543 -9.68 12.22 11.65
C GLY A 543 -9.96 11.31 12.83
N ARG A 544 -10.86 11.76 13.71
CA ARG A 544 -11.26 11.01 14.90
C ARG A 544 -12.16 9.84 14.50
N GLU A 545 -11.95 8.69 15.13
CA GLU A 545 -12.89 7.60 15.12
C GLU A 545 -14.27 8.05 15.64
N ALA A 546 -15.36 7.50 15.11
CA ALA A 546 -16.71 7.93 15.46
C ALA A 546 -17.00 7.70 16.96
N PHE A 547 -17.69 8.65 17.62
CA PHE A 547 -18.04 8.55 19.05
C PHE A 547 -18.81 7.27 19.42
N ALA A 548 -19.59 6.71 18.48
CA ALA A 548 -20.30 5.45 18.70
C ALA A 548 -19.37 4.22 18.87
N THR A 549 -18.14 4.27 18.34
CA THR A 549 -17.14 3.18 18.50
C THR A 549 -15.98 3.57 19.40
N CYS A 550 -15.75 4.87 19.59
CA CYS A 550 -14.77 5.45 20.49
C CYS A 550 -15.40 6.60 21.31
N PRO A 551 -16.16 6.30 22.38
CA PRO A 551 -16.66 7.33 23.28
C PRO A 551 -15.53 7.95 24.09
N TYR A 552 -15.68 9.21 24.47
CA TYR A 552 -14.80 9.80 25.48
C TYR A 552 -15.28 9.34 26.86
N VAL A 553 -14.38 8.71 27.61
CA VAL A 553 -14.67 8.23 28.97
C VAL A 553 -14.36 9.34 29.95
N PHE A 554 -15.39 9.87 30.58
CA PHE A 554 -15.25 10.85 31.66
C PHE A 554 -14.87 10.16 32.96
N VAL A 555 -14.05 10.87 33.74
CA VAL A 555 -13.68 10.55 35.12
C VAL A 555 -13.91 11.79 35.97
N ASP A 556 -13.87 11.67 37.30
CA ASP A 556 -14.13 12.79 38.23
C ASP A 556 -13.33 14.06 37.89
N SER A 557 -12.07 13.91 37.47
CA SER A 557 -11.23 15.07 37.14
C SER A 557 -11.57 15.76 35.81
N THR A 558 -12.37 15.13 34.94
CA THR A 558 -12.67 15.64 33.59
C THR A 558 -14.15 15.95 33.37
N ILE A 559 -15.07 15.36 34.12
CA ILE A 559 -16.51 15.55 33.90
C ILE A 559 -16.95 17.02 34.05
N HIS A 560 -16.46 17.72 35.08
CA HIS A 560 -16.73 19.15 35.25
C HIS A 560 -16.21 19.98 34.07
N VAL A 561 -15.02 19.67 33.55
CA VAL A 561 -14.46 20.39 32.40
C VAL A 561 -15.34 20.21 31.17
N GLY A 562 -15.80 18.98 30.92
CA GLY A 562 -16.71 18.69 29.82
C GLY A 562 -18.05 19.42 29.97
N VAL A 563 -18.65 19.38 31.17
CA VAL A 563 -19.92 20.06 31.46
C VAL A 563 -19.78 21.58 31.33
N ASP A 564 -18.75 22.18 31.93
CA ASP A 564 -18.47 23.63 31.82
C ASP A 564 -18.35 24.05 30.34
N GLU A 565 -17.65 23.24 29.54
CA GLU A 565 -17.53 23.49 28.11
C GLU A 565 -18.88 23.37 27.40
N TRP A 566 -19.67 22.32 27.67
CA TRP A 566 -20.99 22.11 27.06
C TRP A 566 -21.96 23.25 27.35
N ILE A 567 -21.99 23.72 28.59
CA ILE A 567 -22.81 24.86 29.01
C ILE A 567 -22.36 26.13 28.30
N SER A 568 -21.05 26.35 28.15
CA SER A 568 -20.52 27.55 27.52
C SER A 568 -20.65 27.55 25.98
N ASP A 569 -20.41 26.41 25.34
CA ASP A 569 -20.46 26.16 23.90
C ASP A 569 -20.68 24.67 23.60
N SER A 570 -21.95 24.27 23.51
CA SER A 570 -22.31 22.88 23.22
C SER A 570 -21.85 22.39 21.84
N THR A 571 -21.52 23.29 20.91
CA THR A 571 -21.00 22.90 19.59
C THR A 571 -19.53 22.53 19.68
N ALA A 572 -18.73 23.27 20.46
CA ALA A 572 -17.34 22.93 20.74
C ALA A 572 -17.24 21.62 21.54
N ALA A 573 -17.99 21.52 22.64
CA ALA A 573 -18.01 20.29 23.45
C ALA A 573 -18.47 19.06 22.66
N ALA A 574 -19.42 19.21 21.71
CA ALA A 574 -19.84 18.12 20.84
C ALA A 574 -18.75 17.65 19.86
N LEU A 575 -17.80 18.51 19.50
CA LEU A 575 -16.64 18.12 18.67
C LEU A 575 -15.59 17.35 19.48
N ASP A 576 -15.43 17.70 20.76
CA ASP A 576 -14.39 17.14 21.64
C ASP A 576 -14.85 15.86 22.36
N TYR A 577 -16.10 15.81 22.82
CA TYR A 577 -16.64 14.73 23.66
C TYR A 577 -17.85 14.01 23.05
N GLY A 578 -18.41 14.54 21.95
CA GLY A 578 -19.65 14.05 21.37
C GLY A 578 -20.89 14.66 22.04
N SER A 579 -22.08 14.24 21.62
CA SER A 579 -23.33 14.72 22.22
C SER A 579 -23.43 14.32 23.69
N ILE A 580 -23.85 15.26 24.55
CA ILE A 580 -24.00 15.02 25.99
C ILE A 580 -24.82 13.76 26.31
N ALA A 581 -25.86 13.45 25.52
CA ALA A 581 -26.68 12.26 25.70
C ALA A 581 -25.94 10.93 25.50
N GLY A 582 -24.79 10.95 24.84
CA GLY A 582 -23.93 9.79 24.56
C GLY A 582 -22.59 9.82 25.27
N TRP A 583 -22.40 10.71 26.25
CA TRP A 583 -21.19 10.73 27.07
C TRP A 583 -21.09 9.45 27.90
N ASP A 584 -19.89 8.85 27.92
CA ASP A 584 -19.59 7.72 28.79
C ASP A 584 -19.11 8.25 30.13
N VAL A 585 -20.00 8.19 31.12
CA VAL A 585 -19.77 8.64 32.51
C VAL A 585 -19.65 7.46 33.48
N SER A 586 -19.47 6.23 32.97
CA SER A 586 -19.47 5.00 33.78
C SER A 586 -18.33 4.93 34.79
N GLU A 587 -17.25 5.70 34.59
CA GLU A 587 -16.09 5.80 35.49
C GLU A 587 -16.15 7.05 36.40
N VAL A 588 -17.24 7.82 36.38
CA VAL A 588 -17.48 8.96 37.27
C VAL A 588 -18.10 8.47 38.58
N THR A 589 -17.52 8.87 39.70
CA THR A 589 -18.00 8.53 41.05
C THR A 589 -18.54 9.74 41.83
N ASP A 590 -18.19 10.95 41.40
CA ASP A 590 -18.60 12.22 42.00
C ASP A 590 -19.25 13.11 40.91
N MET A 591 -20.55 13.39 41.08
CA MET A 591 -21.33 14.28 40.21
C MET A 591 -21.81 15.53 40.96
N ASP A 592 -21.18 15.86 42.08
CA ASP A 592 -21.57 17.00 42.90
C ASP A 592 -21.50 18.28 42.08
N SER A 593 -22.57 19.07 42.14
CA SER A 593 -22.67 20.40 41.54
C SER A 593 -22.43 20.49 40.02
N LEU A 594 -22.58 19.41 39.25
CA LEU A 594 -22.32 19.42 37.80
C LEU A 594 -23.11 20.50 37.04
N PHE A 595 -24.38 20.72 37.37
CA PHE A 595 -25.27 21.68 36.71
C PHE A 595 -25.86 22.71 37.69
N THR A 596 -25.14 23.01 38.78
CA THR A 596 -25.58 24.03 39.75
C THR A 596 -25.67 25.40 39.10
N ASP A 597 -26.75 26.14 39.40
CA ASP A 597 -27.04 27.49 38.90
C ASP A 597 -27.12 27.56 37.36
N GLU A 598 -27.51 26.47 36.68
CA GLU A 598 -27.70 26.42 35.22
C GLU A 598 -29.19 26.50 34.81
N PRO A 599 -29.81 27.69 34.80
CA PRO A 599 -31.27 27.84 34.74
C PRO A 599 -31.91 27.38 33.42
N THR A 600 -31.11 27.20 32.36
CA THR A 600 -31.59 26.79 31.03
C THR A 600 -31.32 25.33 30.71
N PHE A 601 -30.62 24.60 31.57
CA PHE A 601 -30.24 23.22 31.30
C PHE A 601 -31.46 22.28 31.32
N ASN A 602 -31.66 21.55 30.22
CA ASN A 602 -32.67 20.50 30.09
C ASN A 602 -32.31 19.51 28.96
N ASP A 603 -31.01 19.33 28.68
CA ASP A 603 -30.55 18.41 27.66
C ASP A 603 -30.70 16.96 28.13
N THR A 604 -30.86 16.03 27.19
CA THR A 604 -31.10 14.61 27.52
C THR A 604 -29.86 13.96 28.11
N ILE A 605 -29.96 13.55 29.38
CA ILE A 605 -28.92 12.82 30.14
C ILE A 605 -29.48 11.53 30.78
N SER A 606 -30.73 11.18 30.51
CA SER A 606 -31.39 9.98 31.05
C SER A 606 -30.72 8.66 30.68
N ASN A 607 -29.91 8.65 29.62
CA ASN A 607 -29.15 7.49 29.15
C ASN A 607 -27.79 7.31 29.83
N TRP A 608 -27.39 8.23 30.71
CA TRP A 608 -26.11 8.12 31.42
C TRP A 608 -26.09 6.90 32.34
N ASP A 609 -24.98 6.15 32.28
CA ASP A 609 -24.72 5.09 33.25
C ASP A 609 -24.15 5.69 34.52
N VAL A 610 -25.03 5.96 35.48
CA VAL A 610 -24.68 6.53 36.79
C VAL A 610 -24.54 5.47 37.89
N SER A 611 -24.50 4.18 37.53
CA SER A 611 -24.49 3.08 38.51
C SER A 611 -23.24 3.07 39.43
N GLY A 612 -22.16 3.71 38.98
CA GLY A 612 -20.92 3.92 39.75
C GLY A 612 -20.90 5.19 40.62
N VAL A 613 -21.88 6.08 40.48
CA VAL A 613 -21.89 7.39 41.15
C VAL A 613 -22.24 7.24 42.62
N THR A 614 -21.46 7.89 43.48
CA THR A 614 -21.59 7.81 44.94
C THR A 614 -22.12 9.10 45.57
N THR A 615 -21.96 10.25 44.92
CA THR A 615 -22.45 11.56 45.39
C THR A 615 -23.00 12.38 44.21
N MET A 616 -24.15 13.03 44.45
CA MET A 616 -24.83 13.93 43.49
C MET A 616 -25.32 15.21 44.21
N GLU A 617 -24.57 15.68 45.21
CA GLU A 617 -24.97 16.84 46.02
C GLU A 617 -25.02 18.10 45.14
N HIS A 618 -26.11 18.88 45.27
CA HIS A 618 -26.34 20.11 44.50
C HIS A 618 -26.31 19.95 42.96
N MET A 619 -26.34 18.72 42.43
CA MET A 619 -26.10 18.46 40.99
C MET A 619 -26.96 19.33 40.07
N PHE A 620 -28.23 19.60 40.41
CA PHE A 620 -29.13 20.47 39.65
C PHE A 620 -29.66 21.66 40.47
N ASP A 621 -29.01 22.02 41.58
CA ASP A 621 -29.45 23.12 42.44
C ASP A 621 -29.56 24.42 41.63
N GLY A 622 -30.76 24.99 41.52
CA GLY A 622 -31.05 26.19 40.73
C GLY A 622 -31.24 25.98 39.21
N ALA A 623 -31.25 24.75 38.71
CA ALA A 623 -31.49 24.43 37.29
C ALA A 623 -32.98 24.49 36.93
N THR A 624 -33.53 25.71 36.86
CA THR A 624 -34.99 25.94 36.73
C THR A 624 -35.65 25.34 35.48
N SER A 625 -34.93 25.09 34.38
CA SER A 625 -35.54 24.50 33.17
C SER A 625 -35.53 22.97 33.15
N LEU A 626 -34.91 22.32 34.14
CA LEU A 626 -34.78 20.87 34.19
C LEU A 626 -36.16 20.21 34.32
N ASN A 627 -36.52 19.39 33.34
CA ASN A 627 -37.71 18.56 33.38
C ASN A 627 -37.51 17.26 32.58
N GLN A 628 -36.38 16.57 32.81
CA GLN A 628 -36.10 15.27 32.22
C GLN A 628 -36.68 14.14 33.09
N ASP A 629 -37.05 13.03 32.45
CA ASP A 629 -37.28 11.76 33.14
C ASP A 629 -35.92 11.11 33.43
N LEU A 630 -35.53 11.08 34.71
CA LEU A 630 -34.28 10.48 35.20
C LEU A 630 -34.53 9.15 35.93
N SER A 631 -35.75 8.60 35.85
CA SER A 631 -36.15 7.41 36.61
C SER A 631 -35.35 6.16 36.22
N SER A 632 -34.77 6.15 35.02
CA SER A 632 -33.92 5.06 34.51
C SER A 632 -32.54 4.96 35.17
N TRP A 633 -32.12 5.97 35.94
CA TRP A 633 -30.81 5.97 36.60
C TRP A 633 -30.75 4.95 37.74
N ASP A 634 -29.72 4.09 37.72
CA ASP A 634 -29.41 3.21 38.84
C ASP A 634 -28.65 3.98 39.93
N ILE A 635 -29.38 4.37 40.97
CA ILE A 635 -28.86 5.14 42.10
C ILE A 635 -28.45 4.27 43.30
N SER A 636 -28.33 2.96 43.12
CA SER A 636 -28.08 2.02 44.24
C SER A 636 -26.74 2.24 44.95
N ALA A 637 -25.78 2.90 44.30
CA ALA A 637 -24.47 3.25 44.87
C ALA A 637 -24.41 4.63 45.56
N VAL A 638 -25.44 5.47 45.37
CA VAL A 638 -25.44 6.85 45.84
C VAL A 638 -25.59 6.91 47.35
N THR A 639 -24.74 7.71 48.00
CA THR A 639 -24.73 7.91 49.45
C THR A 639 -25.29 9.26 49.88
N SER A 640 -25.31 10.24 48.97
CA SER A 640 -25.86 11.58 49.23
C SER A 640 -26.39 12.22 47.94
N MET A 641 -27.61 12.76 48.00
CA MET A 641 -28.26 13.59 46.98
C MET A 641 -28.78 14.89 47.63
N ASP A 642 -28.05 15.40 48.62
CA ASP A 642 -28.45 16.62 49.33
C ASP A 642 -28.57 17.79 48.34
N ALA A 643 -29.67 18.55 48.47
CA ALA A 643 -30.01 19.67 47.59
C ALA A 643 -29.96 19.38 46.07
N MET A 644 -30.00 18.10 45.64
CA MET A 644 -29.82 17.72 44.24
C MET A 644 -30.81 18.44 43.30
N PHE A 645 -32.07 18.60 43.70
CA PHE A 645 -33.13 19.22 42.92
C PHE A 645 -33.67 20.54 43.53
N ASP A 646 -32.98 21.10 44.52
CA ASP A 646 -33.41 22.36 45.13
C ASP A 646 -33.49 23.48 44.07
N GLY A 647 -34.60 24.21 44.02
CA GLY A 647 -34.75 25.31 43.05
C GLY A 647 -34.88 24.90 41.58
N THR A 648 -35.22 23.64 41.29
CA THR A 648 -35.59 23.16 39.94
C THR A 648 -37.10 23.30 39.68
N ASP A 649 -37.54 23.25 38.42
CA ASP A 649 -38.97 23.18 38.03
C ASP A 649 -39.36 21.78 37.46
N LEU A 650 -38.78 20.71 38.04
CA LEU A 650 -39.13 19.33 37.65
C LEU A 650 -40.65 19.11 37.84
N SER A 651 -41.34 18.68 36.78
CA SER A 651 -42.79 18.48 36.84
C SER A 651 -43.16 17.38 37.82
N THR A 652 -44.36 17.48 38.42
CA THR A 652 -44.91 16.45 39.32
C THR A 652 -44.86 15.06 38.69
N GLU A 653 -45.17 14.94 37.38
CA GLU A 653 -45.13 13.68 36.64
C GLU A 653 -43.72 13.06 36.62
N ASN A 654 -42.70 13.83 36.24
CA ASN A 654 -41.33 13.33 36.19
C ASN A 654 -40.76 13.07 37.60
N TYR A 655 -41.12 13.90 38.59
CA TYR A 655 -40.72 13.69 39.99
C TYR A 655 -41.34 12.42 40.58
N ASP A 656 -42.62 12.15 40.29
CA ASP A 656 -43.31 10.92 40.70
C ASP A 656 -42.67 9.67 40.05
N LEU A 657 -42.29 9.74 38.77
CA LEU A 657 -41.63 8.63 38.07
C LEU A 657 -40.32 8.21 38.72
N LEU A 658 -39.55 9.16 39.28
CA LEU A 658 -38.33 8.84 40.02
C LEU A 658 -38.63 7.85 41.15
N PHE A 659 -39.64 8.14 41.97
CA PHE A 659 -39.98 7.29 43.11
C PHE A 659 -40.55 5.95 42.69
N ILE A 660 -41.43 5.92 41.70
CA ILE A 660 -42.05 4.69 41.18
C ILE A 660 -40.98 3.69 40.71
N VAL A 661 -39.89 4.17 40.10
CA VAL A 661 -38.82 3.29 39.63
C VAL A 661 -37.80 3.03 40.73
N TRP A 662 -37.32 4.07 41.41
CA TRP A 662 -36.27 3.93 42.43
C TRP A 662 -36.70 3.10 43.64
N SER A 663 -38.00 3.06 44.00
CA SER A 663 -38.53 2.18 45.06
C SER A 663 -38.34 0.68 44.73
N THR A 664 -38.22 0.34 43.44
CA THR A 664 -38.05 -1.04 42.97
C THR A 664 -36.59 -1.48 42.87
N LEU A 665 -35.64 -0.54 42.99
CA LEU A 665 -34.21 -0.83 42.99
C LEU A 665 -33.75 -1.32 44.39
N ASP A 666 -32.53 -1.88 44.48
CA ASP A 666 -31.85 -2.08 45.77
C ASP A 666 -31.33 -0.73 46.30
N ALA A 667 -32.26 0.21 46.54
CA ALA A 667 -31.96 1.60 46.87
C ALA A 667 -31.03 1.73 48.08
N ALA A 668 -30.05 2.64 47.97
CA ALA A 668 -29.10 2.90 49.05
C ALA A 668 -29.81 3.34 50.34
N SER A 669 -29.32 2.87 51.48
CA SER A 669 -29.94 3.15 52.78
C SER A 669 -29.53 4.53 53.32
N GLU A 670 -30.45 5.23 53.97
CA GLU A 670 -30.21 6.51 54.67
C GLU A 670 -29.81 7.70 53.78
N VAL A 671 -30.22 7.69 52.50
CA VAL A 671 -29.92 8.80 51.56
C VAL A 671 -30.77 10.03 51.87
N GLN A 672 -30.15 11.21 51.81
CA GLN A 672 -30.83 12.51 51.84
C GLN A 672 -31.07 12.99 50.41
N LEU A 673 -32.32 13.29 50.08
CA LEU A 673 -32.73 13.86 48.79
C LEU A 673 -33.30 15.28 49.03
N GLY A 674 -32.58 16.29 48.54
CA GLY A 674 -33.08 17.67 48.51
C GLY A 674 -33.87 17.93 47.23
N ALA A 675 -35.14 18.32 47.38
CA ALA A 675 -36.08 18.61 46.29
C ALA A 675 -36.96 19.81 46.65
N GLY A 676 -36.35 20.82 47.29
CA GLY A 676 -37.02 21.98 47.85
C GLY A 676 -37.80 22.75 46.80
N GLY A 677 -39.14 22.70 46.92
CA GLY A 677 -40.07 23.38 46.01
C GLY A 677 -40.87 22.44 45.10
N LEU A 678 -40.44 21.19 44.94
CA LEU A 678 -41.14 20.19 44.13
C LEU A 678 -42.30 19.55 44.88
N THR A 679 -43.38 19.22 44.16
CA THR A 679 -44.56 18.54 44.71
C THR A 679 -44.75 17.17 44.06
N TYR A 680 -45.36 16.22 44.77
CA TYR A 680 -45.65 14.86 44.28
C TYR A 680 -47.16 14.57 44.26
N CYS A 681 -47.58 13.58 43.46
CA CYS A 681 -48.97 13.15 43.32
C CYS A 681 -49.09 11.61 43.32
N ALA A 682 -48.96 10.97 42.15
CA ALA A 682 -49.22 9.56 41.95
C ALA A 682 -48.15 8.67 42.61
N GLY A 683 -46.92 9.17 42.77
CA GLY A 683 -45.79 8.47 43.39
C GLY A 683 -45.78 8.50 44.92
N GLU A 684 -46.85 8.97 45.60
CA GLU A 684 -46.89 9.09 47.07
C GLU A 684 -46.59 7.76 47.79
N GLY A 685 -47.12 6.64 47.28
CA GLY A 685 -46.92 5.31 47.86
C GLY A 685 -45.45 4.86 47.78
N ASP A 686 -44.84 4.95 46.61
CA ASP A 686 -43.45 4.57 46.35
C ASP A 686 -42.46 5.48 47.08
N ARG A 687 -42.75 6.78 47.14
CA ARG A 687 -41.99 7.74 47.94
C ARG A 687 -41.99 7.35 49.42
N GLN A 688 -43.15 6.95 49.95
CA GLN A 688 -43.26 6.51 51.34
C GLN A 688 -42.53 5.19 51.58
N GLU A 689 -42.48 4.30 50.58
CA GLU A 689 -41.71 3.05 50.65
C GLU A 689 -40.20 3.32 50.81
N LEU A 690 -39.64 4.26 50.04
CA LEU A 690 -38.22 4.65 50.18
C LEU A 690 -37.92 5.24 51.58
N ILE A 691 -38.83 6.01 52.16
CA ILE A 691 -38.68 6.55 53.51
C ILE A 691 -38.75 5.44 54.56
N ASP A 692 -39.76 4.57 54.48
CA ASP A 692 -40.04 3.58 55.52
C ASP A 692 -39.08 2.38 55.47
N ASN A 693 -38.73 1.92 54.26
CA ASN A 693 -37.95 0.70 54.05
C ASN A 693 -36.46 0.99 53.80
N ALA A 694 -36.12 2.06 53.05
CA ALA A 694 -34.73 2.44 52.78
C ALA A 694 -34.20 3.54 53.72
N GLY A 695 -35.06 4.12 54.58
CA GLY A 695 -34.65 5.10 55.59
C GLY A 695 -34.30 6.48 55.02
N TRP A 696 -34.82 6.81 53.83
CA TRP A 696 -34.52 8.07 53.16
C TRP A 696 -35.07 9.30 53.90
N VAL A 697 -34.39 10.44 53.70
CA VAL A 697 -34.88 11.76 54.13
C VAL A 697 -35.12 12.61 52.89
N ILE A 698 -36.39 12.79 52.53
CA ILE A 698 -36.81 13.56 51.34
C ILE A 698 -37.34 14.93 51.76
N ALA A 699 -36.66 16.00 51.33
CA ALA A 699 -37.02 17.39 51.62
C ALA A 699 -37.68 18.05 50.40
N ASP A 700 -39.00 17.89 50.27
CA ASP A 700 -39.81 18.46 49.19
C ASP A 700 -40.96 19.35 49.71
N ALA A 701 -41.75 19.94 48.81
CA ALA A 701 -42.88 20.83 49.15
C ALA A 701 -44.17 20.08 49.54
N GLY A 702 -44.14 18.73 49.59
CA GLY A 702 -45.28 17.89 49.94
C GLY A 702 -46.20 17.54 48.76
N ARG A 703 -47.33 16.90 49.08
CA ARG A 703 -48.32 16.47 48.09
C ARG A 703 -48.99 17.66 47.40
N GLU A 704 -49.17 17.56 46.09
CA GLU A 704 -49.91 18.54 45.27
C GLU A 704 -51.39 18.63 45.71
N SER A 705 -52.05 19.74 45.36
CA SER A 705 -53.43 19.99 45.79
C SER A 705 -54.39 18.90 45.29
N LEU A 706 -55.36 18.49 46.13
CA LEU A 706 -56.36 17.46 45.77
C LEU A 706 -57.24 17.85 44.57
N VAL A 707 -57.26 19.13 44.18
CA VAL A 707 -57.96 19.60 42.98
C VAL A 707 -57.19 19.25 41.71
N ASP A 708 -55.86 19.22 41.80
CA ASP A 708 -54.95 18.96 40.69
C ASP A 708 -54.48 17.47 40.68
N CYS A 709 -54.75 16.72 41.77
CA CYS A 709 -54.37 15.32 41.97
C CYS A 709 -55.50 14.45 42.60
N PRO A 710 -56.55 14.03 41.85
CA PRO A 710 -57.71 13.33 42.39
C PRO A 710 -57.68 11.82 42.08
N TYR A 711 -57.00 11.01 42.90
CA TYR A 711 -57.10 9.54 42.84
C TYR A 711 -57.46 8.98 44.23
N PHE A 712 -58.65 8.35 44.34
CA PHE A 712 -59.08 7.59 45.51
C PHE A 712 -59.39 6.15 45.08
N VAL A 713 -58.66 5.19 45.64
CA VAL A 713 -58.76 3.76 45.28
C VAL A 713 -59.71 3.05 46.23
N PHE A 714 -60.76 2.42 45.69
CA PHE A 714 -61.73 1.65 46.46
C PHE A 714 -61.23 0.23 46.74
N THR A 715 -61.59 -0.28 47.93
CA THR A 715 -61.33 -1.66 48.36
C THR A 715 -62.64 -2.31 48.80
N ASP A 716 -62.64 -3.63 49.05
CA ASP A 716 -63.81 -4.35 49.57
C ASP A 716 -64.43 -3.71 50.82
N ALA A 717 -63.62 -3.04 51.65
CA ALA A 717 -64.09 -2.41 52.88
C ALA A 717 -64.78 -1.05 52.66
N THR A 718 -64.53 -0.39 51.53
CA THR A 718 -64.95 1.00 51.30
C THR A 718 -65.98 1.15 50.18
N ILE A 719 -66.02 0.24 49.20
CA ILE A 719 -66.86 0.39 48.00
C ILE A 719 -68.36 0.47 48.33
N GLN A 720 -68.86 -0.32 49.28
CA GLN A 720 -70.28 -0.25 49.67
C GLN A 720 -70.65 1.11 50.27
N GLY A 721 -69.76 1.69 51.09
CA GLY A 721 -69.99 3.03 51.66
C GLY A 721 -70.04 4.10 50.58
N GLY A 722 -69.15 4.01 49.58
CA GLY A 722 -69.19 4.90 48.41
C GLY A 722 -70.50 4.79 47.64
N VAL A 723 -70.97 3.58 47.36
CA VAL A 723 -72.26 3.36 46.65
C VAL A 723 -73.46 3.84 47.48
N ASP A 724 -73.47 3.62 48.79
CA ASP A 724 -74.52 4.12 49.69
C ASP A 724 -74.55 5.67 49.70
N ASP A 725 -73.38 6.32 49.70
CA ASP A 725 -73.26 7.77 49.57
C ASP A 725 -73.78 8.26 48.21
N TRP A 726 -73.44 7.56 47.11
CA TRP A 726 -73.89 7.87 45.75
C TRP A 726 -75.42 7.82 45.61
N ASP A 727 -76.07 6.80 46.18
CA ASP A 727 -77.53 6.65 46.17
C ASP A 727 -78.22 7.75 47.00
N SER A 728 -77.60 8.17 48.11
CA SER A 728 -78.20 9.14 49.02
C SER A 728 -78.00 10.61 48.60
N ASP A 729 -76.83 10.99 48.08
CA ASP A 729 -76.50 12.32 47.56
C ASP A 729 -75.37 12.27 46.51
N VAL A 730 -75.77 12.14 45.25
CA VAL A 730 -74.86 12.09 44.11
C VAL A 730 -73.92 13.29 44.00
N THR A 731 -74.35 14.48 44.46
CA THR A 731 -73.51 15.70 44.34
C THR A 731 -72.39 15.67 45.36
N GLN A 732 -72.68 15.23 46.58
CA GLN A 732 -71.67 15.10 47.63
C GLN A 732 -70.72 13.93 47.34
N ALA A 733 -71.23 12.78 46.90
CA ALA A 733 -70.40 11.65 46.50
C ALA A 733 -69.45 12.00 45.33
N THR A 734 -69.90 12.81 44.37
CA THR A 734 -69.04 13.31 43.28
C THR A 734 -67.89 14.18 43.79
N LEU A 735 -68.09 14.95 44.86
CA LEU A 735 -67.03 15.77 45.46
C LEU A 735 -66.03 14.93 46.27
N ASP A 736 -66.51 13.90 46.95
CA ASP A 736 -65.70 13.10 47.86
C ASP A 736 -64.87 12.03 47.12
N TYR A 737 -65.39 11.49 46.01
CA TYR A 737 -64.79 10.35 45.33
C TYR A 737 -64.68 10.49 43.80
N GLY A 738 -65.17 11.59 43.21
CA GLY A 738 -65.35 11.73 41.76
C GLY A 738 -66.66 11.10 41.26
N HIS A 739 -66.95 11.23 39.96
CA HIS A 739 -68.15 10.61 39.38
C HIS A 739 -68.02 9.08 39.40
N ILE A 740 -69.10 8.33 39.67
CA ILE A 740 -69.04 6.88 39.86
C ILE A 740 -68.42 6.13 38.67
N SER A 741 -68.56 6.66 37.46
CA SER A 741 -67.95 6.09 36.24
C SER A 741 -66.42 6.13 36.21
N THR A 742 -65.77 6.94 37.04
CA THR A 742 -64.30 7.12 37.07
C THR A 742 -63.66 6.56 38.34
N TRP A 743 -64.40 5.82 39.17
CA TRP A 743 -63.86 5.25 40.39
C TRP A 743 -62.86 4.13 40.10
N ASP A 744 -61.69 4.19 40.73
CA ASP A 744 -60.72 3.09 40.69
C ASP A 744 -61.16 1.99 41.66
N VAL A 745 -61.68 0.90 41.10
CA VAL A 745 -62.13 -0.29 41.82
C VAL A 745 -61.19 -1.49 41.64
N SER A 746 -59.97 -1.28 41.14
CA SER A 746 -59.01 -2.35 40.81
C SER A 746 -58.64 -3.24 42.02
N GLN A 747 -58.80 -2.73 43.24
CA GLN A 747 -58.54 -3.45 44.49
C GLN A 747 -59.81 -4.06 45.14
N VAL A 748 -60.96 -3.99 44.47
CA VAL A 748 -62.22 -4.62 44.92
C VAL A 748 -62.29 -6.03 44.37
N THR A 749 -62.46 -7.00 45.26
CA THR A 749 -62.57 -8.43 44.94
C THR A 749 -63.96 -9.03 45.21
N HIS A 750 -64.83 -8.32 45.95
CA HIS A 750 -66.20 -8.75 46.25
C HIS A 750 -67.21 -7.62 45.95
N MET A 751 -68.18 -7.88 45.06
CA MET A 751 -69.23 -6.92 44.68
C MET A 751 -70.66 -7.47 44.88
N ASP A 752 -70.81 -8.50 45.71
CA ASP A 752 -72.12 -9.07 46.03
C ASP A 752 -73.07 -7.99 46.58
N THR A 753 -74.30 -7.95 46.08
CA THR A 753 -75.37 -7.03 46.51
C THR A 753 -75.10 -5.53 46.36
N LEU A 754 -74.01 -5.13 45.68
CA LEU A 754 -73.51 -3.74 45.71
C LEU A 754 -74.57 -2.69 45.34
N PHE A 755 -75.40 -2.95 44.33
CA PHE A 755 -76.51 -2.09 43.90
C PHE A 755 -77.89 -2.72 44.13
N GLN A 756 -77.99 -3.77 44.94
CA GLN A 756 -79.22 -4.54 45.09
C GLN A 756 -80.38 -3.68 45.62
N GLY A 757 -81.48 -3.63 44.85
CA GLY A 757 -82.70 -2.90 45.24
C GLY A 757 -82.64 -1.39 45.04
N LEU A 758 -81.57 -0.84 44.46
CA LEU A 758 -81.47 0.58 44.11
C LEU A 758 -82.33 0.89 42.88
N SER A 759 -83.64 1.07 43.12
CA SER A 759 -84.68 1.17 42.08
C SER A 759 -84.60 2.38 41.14
N THR A 760 -83.63 3.28 41.33
CA THR A 760 -83.35 4.41 40.44
C THR A 760 -81.97 4.35 39.78
N PHE A 761 -81.13 3.38 40.15
CA PHE A 761 -79.76 3.28 39.65
C PHE A 761 -79.75 2.90 38.16
N ASN A 762 -79.12 3.76 37.35
CA ASN A 762 -78.94 3.60 35.91
C ASN A 762 -77.67 4.32 35.42
N ASP A 763 -76.67 4.58 36.27
CA ASP A 763 -75.43 5.22 35.83
C ASP A 763 -74.54 4.22 35.08
N ASP A 764 -73.66 4.74 34.21
CA ASP A 764 -72.72 3.93 33.43
C ASP A 764 -71.49 3.61 34.27
N ILE A 765 -71.25 2.32 34.48
CA ILE A 765 -70.10 1.76 35.22
C ILE A 765 -69.28 0.80 34.34
N SER A 766 -69.42 0.89 33.02
CA SER A 766 -68.76 -0.01 32.07
C SER A 766 -67.23 0.08 32.07
N ASP A 767 -66.66 1.22 32.48
CA ASP A 767 -65.22 1.45 32.56
C ASP A 767 -64.54 0.87 33.82
N TRP A 768 -65.31 0.28 34.74
CA TRP A 768 -64.74 -0.31 35.95
C TRP A 768 -63.86 -1.53 35.64
N ASP A 769 -62.63 -1.55 36.17
CA ASP A 769 -61.75 -2.73 36.11
C ASP A 769 -62.20 -3.78 37.13
N ILE A 770 -62.93 -4.78 36.63
CA ILE A 770 -63.42 -5.91 37.43
C ILE A 770 -62.53 -7.16 37.36
N SER A 771 -61.31 -7.06 36.85
CA SER A 771 -60.42 -8.23 36.64
C SER A 771 -60.08 -9.00 37.92
N GLY A 772 -60.08 -8.31 39.07
CA GLY A 772 -59.86 -8.87 40.40
C GLY A 772 -61.12 -9.42 41.11
N VAL A 773 -62.32 -9.20 40.56
CA VAL A 773 -63.57 -9.53 41.24
C VAL A 773 -63.86 -11.02 41.19
N THR A 774 -64.12 -11.59 42.37
CA THR A 774 -64.37 -13.03 42.57
C THR A 774 -65.84 -13.36 42.84
N THR A 775 -66.65 -12.40 43.31
CA THR A 775 -68.07 -12.59 43.61
C THR A 775 -68.93 -11.37 43.21
N MET A 776 -70.10 -11.61 42.60
CA MET A 776 -71.05 -10.58 42.11
C MET A 776 -72.53 -10.99 42.24
N GLU A 777 -72.84 -11.84 43.23
CA GLU A 777 -74.19 -12.37 43.42
C GLU A 777 -75.18 -11.25 43.77
N ASN A 778 -76.31 -11.20 43.05
CA ASN A 778 -77.38 -10.20 43.19
C ASN A 778 -76.94 -8.72 43.04
N MET A 779 -75.77 -8.45 42.44
CA MET A 779 -75.18 -7.11 42.34
C MET A 779 -76.15 -6.07 41.75
N LEU A 780 -76.89 -6.43 40.68
CA LEU A 780 -77.77 -5.53 39.92
C LEU A 780 -79.27 -5.87 40.10
N ASP A 781 -79.61 -6.79 40.99
CA ASP A 781 -80.99 -7.25 41.20
C ASP A 781 -81.90 -6.10 41.65
N GLY A 782 -82.97 -5.86 40.89
CA GLY A 782 -83.98 -4.83 41.23
C GLY A 782 -83.54 -3.39 41.00
N THR A 783 -82.46 -3.16 40.23
CA THR A 783 -82.05 -1.83 39.76
C THR A 783 -82.94 -1.33 38.61
N ALA A 784 -82.83 -0.04 38.26
CA ALA A 784 -83.46 0.55 37.06
C ALA A 784 -82.50 0.60 35.86
N MET A 785 -81.48 -0.27 35.85
CA MET A 785 -80.46 -0.28 34.81
C MET A 785 -81.08 -0.51 33.44
N SER A 786 -80.88 0.46 32.56
CA SER A 786 -81.37 0.45 31.19
C SER A 786 -80.59 -0.55 30.36
N TYR A 787 -81.23 -1.08 29.30
CA TYR A 787 -80.56 -2.01 28.40
C TYR A 787 -79.34 -1.40 27.70
N ALA A 788 -79.32 -0.08 27.49
CA ALA A 788 -78.19 0.61 26.86
C ALA A 788 -76.95 0.56 27.77
N ASN A 789 -77.11 0.86 29.06
CA ASN A 789 -75.99 0.85 30.01
C ASN A 789 -75.58 -0.58 30.38
N TYR A 790 -76.53 -1.51 30.46
CA TYR A 790 -76.21 -2.93 30.68
C TYR A 790 -75.51 -3.54 29.46
N ASP A 791 -75.93 -3.22 28.23
CA ASP A 791 -75.22 -3.65 27.01
C ASP A 791 -73.78 -3.09 26.96
N SER A 792 -73.58 -1.79 27.25
CA SER A 792 -72.23 -1.19 27.32
C SER A 792 -71.34 -1.87 28.36
N LEU A 793 -71.89 -2.15 29.55
CA LEU A 793 -71.20 -2.87 30.62
C LEU A 793 -70.74 -4.26 30.16
N LEU A 794 -71.64 -5.04 29.53
CA LEU A 794 -71.31 -6.38 29.04
C LEU A 794 -70.23 -6.34 27.95
N VAL A 795 -70.27 -5.33 27.07
CA VAL A 795 -69.28 -5.15 26.00
C VAL A 795 -67.90 -4.82 26.55
N SER A 796 -67.80 -3.86 27.47
CA SER A 796 -66.52 -3.47 28.05
C SER A 796 -65.92 -4.60 28.89
N TRP A 797 -66.72 -5.23 29.74
CA TRP A 797 -66.24 -6.27 30.65
C TRP A 797 -65.84 -7.56 29.94
N SER A 798 -66.45 -7.90 28.80
CA SER A 798 -66.03 -9.06 28.02
C SER A 798 -64.62 -8.93 27.42
N GLN A 799 -64.04 -7.73 27.40
CA GLN A 799 -62.67 -7.50 26.90
C GLN A 799 -61.61 -7.56 28.02
N LEU A 800 -62.02 -7.61 29.28
CA LEU A 800 -61.11 -7.67 30.42
C LEU A 800 -60.64 -9.10 30.71
N SER A 801 -59.49 -9.25 31.37
CA SER A 801 -59.00 -10.54 31.87
C SER A 801 -59.69 -10.91 33.19
N VAL A 802 -60.96 -11.29 33.11
CA VAL A 802 -61.81 -11.53 34.28
C VAL A 802 -61.61 -12.90 34.94
N GLN A 803 -61.93 -13.00 36.24
CA GLN A 803 -61.91 -14.28 36.98
C GLN A 803 -62.96 -15.26 36.44
N PRO A 804 -62.65 -16.57 36.42
CA PRO A 804 -63.59 -17.57 35.92
C PRO A 804 -64.66 -17.96 36.94
N ASN A 805 -65.83 -18.36 36.46
CA ASN A 805 -66.98 -18.87 37.25
C ASN A 805 -67.64 -17.86 38.21
N VAL A 806 -67.61 -16.57 37.88
CA VAL A 806 -68.35 -15.54 38.63
C VAL A 806 -69.85 -15.62 38.28
N THR A 807 -70.71 -15.41 39.27
CA THR A 807 -72.16 -15.32 39.08
C THR A 807 -72.60 -13.87 39.21
N LEU A 808 -73.17 -13.28 38.14
CA LEU A 808 -73.73 -11.94 38.14
C LEU A 808 -75.26 -12.02 38.32
N GLY A 809 -75.77 -11.49 39.43
CA GLY A 809 -77.21 -11.32 39.61
C GLY A 809 -77.70 -10.01 38.99
N ALA A 810 -78.61 -10.13 38.01
CA ALA A 810 -79.17 -9.02 37.25
C ALA A 810 -80.68 -9.17 37.02
N SER A 811 -81.39 -9.68 38.03
CA SER A 811 -82.84 -9.88 38.00
C SER A 811 -83.59 -8.57 37.80
N GLY A 812 -84.32 -8.47 36.68
CA GLY A 812 -85.09 -7.29 36.30
C GLY A 812 -84.37 -6.36 35.33
N VAL A 813 -83.10 -6.64 35.01
CA VAL A 813 -82.32 -5.95 33.97
C VAL A 813 -82.49 -6.68 32.64
N SER A 814 -82.44 -5.98 31.51
CA SER A 814 -82.56 -6.58 30.18
C SER A 814 -81.39 -6.17 29.28
N TYR A 815 -80.92 -7.07 28.43
CA TYR A 815 -79.91 -6.81 27.41
C TYR A 815 -80.53 -6.94 26.00
N CYS A 816 -80.03 -6.18 25.03
CA CYS A 816 -80.62 -6.12 23.69
C CYS A 816 -79.62 -6.51 22.60
N THR A 817 -78.49 -5.82 22.55
CA THR A 817 -77.49 -5.92 21.48
C THR A 817 -76.18 -6.59 21.91
N ALA A 818 -75.89 -6.69 23.22
CA ALA A 818 -74.67 -7.30 23.74
C ALA A 818 -74.76 -8.83 23.94
N MET A 819 -75.53 -9.52 23.08
CA MET A 819 -75.75 -10.98 23.22
C MET A 819 -74.46 -11.77 23.03
N ASP A 820 -73.58 -11.35 22.12
CA ASP A 820 -72.35 -12.07 21.80
C ASP A 820 -71.32 -11.94 22.94
N GLU A 821 -71.23 -10.75 23.53
CA GLU A 821 -70.33 -10.42 24.65
C GLU A 821 -70.78 -11.12 25.94
N ARG A 822 -72.08 -11.11 26.23
CA ARG A 822 -72.67 -11.91 27.31
C ARG A 822 -72.39 -13.40 27.12
N ASN A 823 -72.53 -13.92 25.90
CA ASN A 823 -72.23 -15.32 25.60
C ASN A 823 -70.72 -15.62 25.72
N SER A 824 -69.83 -14.67 25.40
CA SER A 824 -68.38 -14.83 25.57
C SER A 824 -68.02 -14.95 27.06
N LEU A 825 -68.54 -14.06 27.92
CA LEU A 825 -68.35 -14.16 29.37
C LEU A 825 -68.82 -15.53 29.92
N MET A 826 -69.96 -16.04 29.44
CA MET A 826 -70.45 -17.37 29.83
C MET A 826 -69.58 -18.53 29.32
N ASN A 827 -69.24 -18.52 28.03
CA ASN A 827 -68.61 -19.67 27.38
C ASN A 827 -67.11 -19.72 27.63
N ASP A 828 -66.45 -18.57 27.64
CA ASP A 828 -65.00 -18.46 27.71
C ASP A 828 -64.51 -18.36 29.15
N HIS A 829 -65.29 -17.70 30.02
CA HIS A 829 -64.94 -17.49 31.43
C HIS A 829 -65.84 -18.26 32.41
N GLY A 830 -66.83 -19.01 31.93
CA GLY A 830 -67.70 -19.84 32.77
C GLY A 830 -68.68 -19.04 33.64
N TRP A 831 -68.94 -17.78 33.31
CA TRP A 831 -69.83 -16.93 34.08
C TRP A 831 -71.28 -17.43 34.05
N ILE A 832 -72.02 -17.15 35.12
CA ILE A 832 -73.45 -17.42 35.23
C ILE A 832 -74.17 -16.08 35.39
N PHE A 833 -75.14 -15.82 34.51
CA PHE A 833 -76.01 -14.64 34.61
C PHE A 833 -77.37 -15.09 35.16
N GLU A 834 -77.77 -14.55 36.31
CA GLU A 834 -79.04 -14.87 36.95
C GLU A 834 -80.05 -13.73 36.80
N GLY A 835 -81.16 -14.03 36.12
CA GLY A 835 -82.36 -13.17 36.12
C GLY A 835 -82.43 -12.08 35.04
N ASP A 836 -81.36 -11.88 34.25
CA ASP A 836 -81.43 -10.95 33.11
C ASP A 836 -82.24 -11.51 31.94
N LEU A 837 -82.85 -10.61 31.15
CA LEU A 837 -83.75 -10.97 30.06
C LEU A 837 -83.28 -10.40 28.73
N LEU A 838 -83.37 -11.21 27.66
CA LEU A 838 -83.23 -10.71 26.29
C LEU A 838 -84.44 -9.81 25.96
N CYS A 839 -84.19 -8.58 25.57
CA CYS A 839 -85.23 -7.66 25.17
C CYS A 839 -85.87 -8.10 23.83
N VAL A 840 -87.19 -7.93 23.68
CA VAL A 840 -87.89 -8.15 22.40
C VAL A 840 -87.98 -6.81 21.69
N SER A 841 -87.12 -6.57 20.69
CA SER A 841 -87.19 -5.36 19.87
C SER A 841 -87.97 -5.59 18.57
N VAL A 842 -88.88 -4.67 18.25
CA VAL A 842 -89.41 -4.47 16.89
C VAL A 842 -89.06 -3.04 16.52
N SER A 843 -88.22 -2.85 15.50
CA SER A 843 -87.71 -1.53 15.11
C SER A 843 -88.68 -0.82 14.15
N ASP A 844 -88.82 0.50 14.34
CA ASP A 844 -89.48 1.40 13.39
C ASP A 844 -88.80 1.37 12.01
N PHE A 845 -89.51 1.71 10.94
CA PHE A 845 -88.95 1.81 9.58
C PHE A 845 -89.13 3.21 8.99
N THR A 846 -88.13 3.65 8.22
CA THR A 846 -88.06 4.96 7.56
C THR A 846 -87.98 4.78 6.05
N ILE A 847 -88.79 5.51 5.28
CA ILE A 847 -88.68 5.57 3.81
C ILE A 847 -88.06 6.92 3.41
N VAL A 848 -87.06 6.88 2.52
CA VAL A 848 -86.31 8.05 2.03
C VAL A 848 -86.38 8.13 0.49
N GLN A 849 -86.67 9.30 -0.09
CA GLN A 849 -86.71 9.52 -1.54
C GLN A 849 -86.09 10.87 -1.98
N GLU A 850 -85.25 10.88 -3.01
CA GLU A 850 -84.57 12.08 -3.59
C GLU A 850 -85.45 12.89 -4.55
N ILE A 851 -85.41 14.23 -4.43
CA ILE A 851 -86.16 15.20 -5.23
C ILE A 851 -85.25 15.86 -6.28
N ASN A 852 -85.33 15.41 -7.53
CA ASN A 852 -84.61 16.00 -8.67
C ASN A 852 -85.35 17.20 -9.30
N GLY A 853 -85.36 18.35 -8.61
CA GLY A 853 -85.51 19.66 -9.26
C GLY A 853 -86.88 20.08 -9.82
N GLU A 854 -88.00 19.45 -9.45
CA GLU A 854 -89.36 19.96 -9.71
C GLU A 854 -90.10 20.21 -8.39
N GLU A 855 -90.89 21.29 -8.31
CA GLU A 855 -91.70 21.69 -7.14
C GLU A 855 -92.60 20.51 -6.69
N PHE A 856 -92.30 19.94 -5.52
CA PHE A 856 -92.99 18.76 -5.01
C PHE A 856 -94.16 19.15 -4.10
N HIS A 857 -95.38 18.75 -4.46
CA HIS A 857 -96.57 18.95 -3.62
C HIS A 857 -96.82 17.73 -2.73
N MET A 858 -96.75 17.94 -1.40
CA MET A 858 -96.84 16.95 -0.32
C MET A 858 -98.08 16.03 -0.37
N THR A 859 -99.12 16.41 -1.11
CA THR A 859 -100.40 15.71 -1.18
C THR A 859 -100.38 14.42 -2.02
N GLU A 860 -99.43 14.26 -2.96
CA GLU A 860 -99.42 13.13 -3.91
C GLU A 860 -98.70 11.87 -3.35
N LEU A 861 -97.70 12.04 -2.48
CA LEU A 861 -97.01 10.95 -1.78
C LEU A 861 -97.90 10.32 -0.70
N LEU A 862 -98.68 11.15 0.00
CA LEU A 862 -99.63 10.69 1.03
C LEU A 862 -100.73 9.79 0.42
N GLN A 863 -101.20 10.13 -0.78
CA GLN A 863 -102.21 9.33 -1.50
C GLN A 863 -101.64 8.00 -2.01
N ARG A 864 -100.37 7.97 -2.47
CA ARG A 864 -99.70 6.73 -2.90
C ARG A 864 -99.40 5.76 -1.75
N ALA A 865 -99.08 6.27 -0.56
CA ALA A 865 -98.93 5.44 0.64
C ALA A 865 -100.26 4.80 1.06
N VAL A 866 -101.37 5.55 0.98
CA VAL A 866 -102.73 5.06 1.20
C VAL A 866 -103.14 4.02 0.13
N ASP A 867 -102.78 4.24 -1.14
CA ASP A 867 -103.12 3.33 -2.23
C ASP A 867 -102.36 1.98 -2.13
N TYR A 868 -101.08 1.97 -1.70
CA TYR A 868 -100.32 0.75 -1.44
C TYR A 868 -100.89 -0.05 -0.25
N TYR A 869 -101.31 0.65 0.81
CA TYR A 869 -101.99 0.03 1.96
C TYR A 869 -103.31 -0.67 1.54
N ASN A 870 -104.07 -0.06 0.63
CA ASN A 870 -105.32 -0.62 0.08
C ASN A 870 -105.11 -1.82 -0.87
N GLU A 871 -103.95 -1.94 -1.53
CA GLU A 871 -103.65 -3.07 -2.45
C GLU A 871 -103.28 -4.36 -1.70
N VAL A 872 -102.76 -4.25 -0.47
CA VAL A 872 -102.30 -5.38 0.36
C VAL A 872 -103.39 -5.89 1.33
N ILE A 873 -104.28 -5.02 1.81
CA ILE A 873 -105.30 -5.36 2.82
C ILE A 873 -106.68 -4.88 2.34
N ASN A 874 -107.55 -5.81 2.00
CA ASN A 874 -108.81 -5.55 1.29
C ASN A 874 -109.96 -5.13 2.23
N ASP A 875 -109.85 -3.98 2.92
CA ASP A 875 -110.97 -3.35 3.65
C ASP A 875 -110.83 -1.82 3.83
N SER A 876 -111.96 -1.10 4.00
CA SER A 876 -112.02 0.38 4.05
C SER A 876 -111.66 0.98 5.45
N PRO A 877 -111.03 2.17 5.53
CA PRO A 877 -110.33 2.62 6.75
C PRO A 877 -111.16 3.51 7.70
N PRO A 878 -110.84 3.54 9.02
CA PRO A 878 -111.18 4.64 9.92
C PRO A 878 -110.03 5.66 10.08
N ALA A 879 -110.40 6.93 10.27
CA ALA A 879 -109.55 8.12 10.15
C ALA A 879 -108.64 8.44 11.36
N THR A 880 -107.75 7.52 11.81
CA THR A 880 -106.87 7.80 12.98
C THR A 880 -105.40 7.36 12.85
N LEU A 881 -104.96 6.76 11.73
CA LEU A 881 -103.55 6.38 11.55
C LEU A 881 -102.63 7.56 11.15
N LEU A 882 -103.19 8.69 10.71
CA LEU A 882 -102.44 9.84 10.20
C LEU A 882 -101.64 10.58 11.27
N ASP A 883 -102.09 10.53 12.53
CA ASP A 883 -101.45 11.24 13.65
C ASP A 883 -100.09 10.63 14.04
N PHE A 884 -99.81 9.40 13.57
CA PHE A 884 -98.60 8.64 13.90
C PHE A 884 -97.56 8.63 12.76
N VAL A 885 -97.82 9.37 11.68
CA VAL A 885 -96.87 9.57 10.58
C VAL A 885 -96.25 10.95 10.70
N HIS A 886 -94.92 11.03 10.77
CA HIS A 886 -94.20 12.30 10.82
C HIS A 886 -93.29 12.41 9.58
N GLY A 887 -93.39 13.54 8.88
CA GLY A 887 -92.61 13.82 7.68
C GLY A 887 -91.70 15.01 7.89
N GLU A 888 -90.44 14.87 7.53
CA GLU A 888 -89.48 15.97 7.49
C GLU A 888 -88.68 15.97 6.18
N VAL A 889 -88.19 17.15 5.77
CA VAL A 889 -87.34 17.31 4.60
C VAL A 889 -85.93 17.58 5.08
N VAL A 890 -84.99 16.73 4.69
CA VAL A 890 -83.58 16.85 5.06
C VAL A 890 -82.77 16.91 3.77
N GLY A 891 -82.28 18.11 3.43
CA GLY A 891 -81.61 18.36 2.15
C GLY A 891 -82.54 18.14 0.95
N ASP A 892 -82.12 17.30 0.01
CA ASP A 892 -82.82 17.03 -1.25
C ASP A 892 -83.79 15.84 -1.13
N GLN A 893 -84.03 15.35 0.10
CA GLN A 893 -84.78 14.12 0.38
C GLN A 893 -85.97 14.37 1.33
N VAL A 894 -87.08 13.67 1.09
CA VAL A 894 -88.23 13.61 2.03
C VAL A 894 -88.13 12.31 2.83
N HIS A 895 -88.15 12.44 4.15
CA HIS A 895 -88.17 11.32 5.09
C HIS A 895 -89.57 11.20 5.70
N MET A 896 -90.14 10.00 5.65
CA MET A 896 -91.38 9.70 6.37
C MET A 896 -91.12 8.58 7.39
N THR A 897 -91.53 8.86 8.63
CA THR A 897 -91.34 7.96 9.77
C THR A 897 -92.70 7.59 10.35
N VAL A 898 -92.92 6.30 10.59
CA VAL A 898 -94.09 5.80 11.32
C VAL A 898 -93.60 5.17 12.62
N SER A 899 -94.04 5.69 13.76
CA SER A 899 -93.68 5.11 15.05
C SER A 899 -94.64 3.97 15.39
N LEU A 900 -94.15 2.73 15.32
CA LEU A 900 -94.91 1.56 15.75
C LEU A 900 -95.06 1.50 17.27
N GLN A 901 -94.08 2.03 18.02
CA GLN A 901 -94.15 2.09 19.48
C GLN A 901 -95.32 2.97 19.96
N ALA A 902 -95.55 4.12 19.34
CA ALA A 902 -96.68 5.00 19.68
C ALA A 902 -98.05 4.37 19.37
N ILE A 903 -98.12 3.51 18.35
CA ILE A 903 -99.34 2.75 18.00
C ILE A 903 -99.57 1.65 19.04
N ILE A 904 -98.52 0.95 19.46
CA ILE A 904 -98.59 -0.10 20.48
C ILE A 904 -99.01 0.50 21.84
N ASP A 905 -98.45 1.64 22.23
CA ASP A 905 -98.80 2.33 23.48
C ASP A 905 -100.29 2.75 23.48
N ALA A 906 -100.82 3.18 22.34
CA ALA A 906 -102.23 3.55 22.18
C ALA A 906 -103.19 2.33 22.19
N ILE A 907 -102.77 1.18 21.65
CA ILE A 907 -103.51 -0.10 21.75
C ILE A 907 -103.51 -0.59 23.20
N GLN A 908 -102.36 -0.57 23.88
CA GLN A 908 -102.23 -1.02 25.28
C GLN A 908 -102.97 -0.11 26.26
N ALA A 909 -103.10 1.19 25.96
CA ALA A 909 -103.92 2.15 26.71
C ALA A 909 -105.44 2.03 26.45
N GLY A 910 -105.88 1.12 25.56
CA GLY A 910 -107.29 0.87 25.23
C GLY A 910 -107.94 1.94 24.35
N GLY A 911 -107.14 2.73 23.61
CA GLY A 911 -107.58 3.85 22.78
C GLY A 911 -107.80 3.53 21.29
N LEU A 912 -107.40 2.34 20.82
CA LEU A 912 -107.55 1.83 19.45
C LEU A 912 -108.00 0.37 19.55
N ASP A 913 -108.99 -0.05 18.76
CA ASP A 913 -109.40 -1.47 18.62
C ASP A 913 -108.46 -2.20 17.65
#